data_AF-A0A0E0IRJ5-F1
#
_entry.id   AF-A0A0E0IRJ5-F1
#
_cell.length_a   1.000
_cell.length_b   1.000
_cell.length_c   1.000
_cell.angle_alpha   90.00
_cell.angle_beta   90.00
_cell.angle_gamma   90.00
#
_symmetry.space_group_name_H-M   'P 1'
#
loop_
_entity.id
_entity.type
_entity.pdbx_description
1 polymer ?
#
loop_
_entity_poly.entity_id
_entity_poly.type
_entity_poly.pdbx_seq_one_letter_code
_entity_poly.pdbx_strand_id
1 'polypeptide(L)'
;MPVAVEITRSEVLRPSAAGGGGKRSPLTVFDRAATDWYIPAVFAWDGAAAPSNDEVKGGLAAVLAKYPHLAGRFDVDERGRRCFNLNDAGVRVLEATVAADLADALAHDVAAHVNELYPKADMENADEAVFQVQLTRYACGGLVIGTACNHQVSDGQSMSFFYVAWAAAVRSAGATLPTPFVDRAAIAVPRGPPAPAFDHRNIDLGSKAMAVAVEITRSEVLRPSETLAAGGGGKRSPLTVFDRAAMDWYIPAVFAWDGAAAPSNDEVKGGLAAVLARYPHLAGRFDVDERGRRCFNLNDAGVRVLEATVAADLADALAHDVAAHVNELYPKADMENADEPVFQVQLTRYACGGLVIGTACNHQVSDGQSMSFFYVAWAAAVRSAGATLPTPFVDRAAIAVPRGPPAPAFDHRNIEFKGEHSWTHSYGSLPLERIRNLAVHFPDEFVAGLKSHVGARCSTFQCLLAHAWKKIMAARDLSPEEYTQVRVAVNCRGRASPAVPMDYFGNMVLWAFPRMRVRDLLSSSYAAVVGVIRDAVARVDEPYIQSFVDFGEVAAGDELTPTAAPPGTVFCPDLEVDSWLGFRFHDLDFGRGPPCAFLPPDLPVEGMLIFVPSCAAKGGVEMYMALDDLHVDAFRHICYSMD
;
A
#
# COMPACT_ATOMS: atom_id res chain seq x y z
N MET A 1 24.99 -1.44 20.94
CA MET A 1 25.26 -0.09 21.51
C MET A 1 25.04 0.91 20.38
N PRO A 2 24.46 2.09 20.63
CA PRO A 2 24.30 3.10 19.59
C PRO A 2 25.68 3.46 19.03
N VAL A 3 25.79 3.41 17.70
CA VAL A 3 27.02 3.76 16.99
C VAL A 3 27.09 5.28 16.93
N ALA A 4 27.96 5.88 17.74
CA ALA A 4 28.07 7.33 17.83
C ALA A 4 28.81 7.92 16.62
N VAL A 5 28.23 8.95 16.01
CA VAL A 5 28.90 9.82 15.03
C VAL A 5 29.59 10.95 15.79
N GLU A 6 30.91 11.04 15.69
CA GLU A 6 31.70 12.09 16.34
C GLU A 6 32.14 13.14 15.32
N ILE A 7 31.70 14.39 15.47
CA ILE A 7 32.17 15.50 14.64
C ILE A 7 33.58 15.89 15.06
N THR A 8 34.54 15.79 14.14
CA THR A 8 35.96 16.07 14.40
C THR A 8 36.40 17.43 13.88
N ARG A 9 35.73 17.97 12.85
CA ARG A 9 36.03 19.28 12.27
C ARG A 9 34.79 19.94 11.70
N SER A 10 34.73 21.27 11.78
CA SER A 10 33.75 22.10 11.07
C SER A 10 34.51 23.22 10.38
N GLU A 11 34.30 23.39 9.07
CA GLU A 11 34.89 24.48 8.30
C GLU A 11 33.91 25.06 7.27
N VAL A 12 34.23 26.25 6.76
CA VAL A 12 33.51 26.85 5.63
C VAL A 12 34.35 26.71 4.38
N LEU A 13 33.84 25.96 3.41
CA LEU A 13 34.50 25.73 2.14
C LEU A 13 33.97 26.70 1.09
N ARG A 14 34.86 27.53 0.54
CA ARG A 14 34.52 28.52 -0.49
C ARG A 14 34.72 27.97 -1.91
N PRO A 15 34.01 28.53 -2.91
CA PRO A 15 34.26 28.23 -4.32
C PRO A 15 35.73 28.46 -4.71
N SER A 16 36.25 27.66 -5.65
CA SER A 16 37.63 27.79 -6.14
C SER A 16 37.86 29.03 -7.00
N ALA A 17 36.80 29.64 -7.51
CA ALA A 17 36.79 30.89 -8.25
C ALA A 17 35.51 31.66 -7.93
N ALA A 18 35.55 32.99 -8.01
CA ALA A 18 34.39 33.84 -7.75
C ALA A 18 33.26 33.53 -8.74
N GLY A 19 32.09 33.17 -8.23
CA GLY A 19 30.94 32.75 -9.04
C GLY A 19 29.81 33.78 -9.08
N GLY A 20 29.71 34.64 -8.06
CA GLY A 20 28.50 35.46 -7.82
C GLY A 20 28.68 36.98 -7.80
N GLY A 21 29.90 37.48 -7.56
CA GLY A 21 30.21 38.92 -7.57
C GLY A 21 29.40 39.79 -6.58
N GLY A 22 28.79 39.20 -5.56
CA GLY A 22 27.90 39.91 -4.61
C GLY A 22 26.56 40.34 -5.22
N LYS A 23 26.18 39.76 -6.38
CA LYS A 23 24.93 40.08 -7.05
C LYS A 23 23.76 39.49 -6.25
N ARG A 24 22.72 40.30 -6.03
CA ARG A 24 21.44 39.80 -5.52
C ARG A 24 20.66 39.13 -6.65
N SER A 25 20.27 37.87 -6.44
CA SER A 25 19.45 37.07 -7.35
C SER A 25 18.05 36.90 -6.74
N PRO A 26 16.98 37.38 -7.39
CA PRO A 26 15.64 37.29 -6.82
C PRO A 26 15.16 35.84 -6.75
N LEU A 27 14.34 35.53 -5.75
CA LEU A 27 13.53 34.32 -5.75
C LEU A 27 12.49 34.40 -6.87
N THR A 28 12.43 33.39 -7.71
CA THR A 28 11.37 33.17 -8.69
C THR A 28 10.06 32.78 -7.99
N VAL A 29 8.97 32.71 -8.76
CA VAL A 29 7.69 32.23 -8.22
C VAL A 29 7.78 30.77 -7.74
N PHE A 30 8.60 29.95 -8.38
CA PHE A 30 8.81 28.54 -8.00
C PHE A 30 9.56 28.43 -6.67
N ASP A 31 10.62 29.24 -6.50
CA ASP A 31 11.42 29.26 -5.28
C ASP A 31 10.61 29.70 -4.06
N ARG A 32 9.65 30.60 -4.27
CA ARG A 32 8.74 31.09 -3.23
C ARG A 32 7.64 30.08 -2.90
N ALA A 33 7.29 29.21 -3.84
CA ALA A 33 6.35 28.12 -3.62
C ALA A 33 7.01 26.92 -2.92
N ALA A 34 8.34 26.77 -3.07
CA ALA A 34 9.11 25.78 -2.33
C ALA A 34 9.11 26.09 -0.81
N THR A 35 9.02 25.03 -0.02
CA THR A 35 9.08 25.08 1.44
C THR A 35 10.46 25.56 1.92
N ASP A 36 10.46 26.39 2.96
CA ASP A 36 11.68 26.91 3.58
C ASP A 36 12.18 25.92 4.64
N TRP A 37 12.76 24.81 4.18
CA TRP A 37 13.34 23.75 5.01
C TRP A 37 14.52 23.10 4.28
N TYR A 38 15.40 22.42 5.02
CA TYR A 38 16.54 21.72 4.45
C TYR A 38 16.19 20.27 4.15
N ILE A 39 16.42 19.85 2.90
CA ILE A 39 16.26 18.47 2.46
C ILE A 39 17.59 17.74 2.62
N PRO A 40 17.65 16.64 3.39
CA PRO A 40 18.84 15.83 3.52
C PRO A 40 19.00 14.84 2.36
N ALA A 41 20.23 14.56 1.96
CA ALA A 41 20.58 13.43 1.10
C ALA A 41 21.87 12.78 1.57
N VAL A 42 21.91 11.46 1.62
CA VAL A 42 23.03 10.67 2.16
C VAL A 42 23.51 9.67 1.11
N PHE A 43 24.82 9.64 0.88
CA PHE A 43 25.48 8.74 -0.07
C PHE A 43 26.59 7.97 0.64
N ALA A 44 26.74 6.68 0.36
CA ALA A 44 27.71 5.82 1.04
C ALA A 44 28.64 5.10 0.05
N TRP A 45 29.92 4.98 0.42
CA TRP A 45 30.95 4.27 -0.32
C TRP A 45 31.71 3.31 0.59
N ASP A 46 32.06 2.14 0.07
CA ASP A 46 32.98 1.23 0.74
C ASP A 46 34.40 1.80 0.84
N GLY A 47 35.23 1.23 1.72
CA GLY A 47 36.58 1.73 1.97
C GLY A 47 37.56 1.56 0.81
N ALA A 48 37.28 0.70 -0.17
CA ALA A 48 38.15 0.49 -1.34
C ALA A 48 37.88 1.51 -2.46
N ALA A 49 36.66 2.04 -2.53
CA ALA A 49 36.21 2.99 -3.55
C ALA A 49 36.04 4.43 -3.02
N ALA A 50 36.18 4.67 -1.72
CA ALA A 50 35.95 5.98 -1.11
C ALA A 50 37.09 6.98 -1.44
N PRO A 51 36.80 8.12 -2.10
CA PRO A 51 37.78 9.21 -2.28
C PRO A 51 38.19 9.79 -0.92
N SER A 52 39.33 10.46 -0.82
CA SER A 52 39.78 11.17 0.39
C SER A 52 38.94 12.42 0.68
N ASN A 53 38.95 12.91 1.93
CA ASN A 53 38.23 14.14 2.30
C ASN A 53 38.72 15.34 1.48
N ASP A 54 40.02 15.42 1.19
CA ASP A 54 40.60 16.51 0.41
C ASP A 54 40.20 16.46 -1.06
N GLU A 55 40.10 15.28 -1.68
CA GLU A 55 39.57 15.13 -3.04
C GLU A 55 38.10 15.54 -3.12
N VAL A 56 37.28 15.11 -2.14
CA VAL A 56 35.86 15.47 -2.04
C VAL A 56 35.69 16.98 -1.88
N LYS A 57 36.43 17.60 -0.97
CA LYS A 57 36.40 19.06 -0.73
C LYS A 57 36.96 19.84 -1.93
N GLY A 58 38.03 19.37 -2.56
CA GLY A 58 38.59 19.99 -3.76
C GLY A 58 37.60 19.98 -4.93
N GLY A 59 36.93 18.85 -5.16
CA GLY A 59 35.84 18.74 -6.13
C GLY A 59 34.67 19.66 -5.80
N LEU A 60 34.28 19.75 -4.53
CA LEU A 60 33.18 20.59 -4.07
C LEU A 60 33.46 22.07 -4.34
N ALA A 61 34.65 22.56 -3.97
CA ALA A 61 35.08 23.92 -4.22
C ALA A 61 35.07 24.25 -5.73
N ALA A 62 35.53 23.33 -6.58
CA ALA A 62 35.54 23.49 -8.02
C ALA A 62 34.13 23.60 -8.62
N VAL A 63 33.18 22.79 -8.14
CA VAL A 63 31.79 22.80 -8.64
C VAL A 63 31.03 24.01 -8.13
N LEU A 64 31.21 24.42 -6.87
CA LEU A 64 30.54 25.59 -6.31
C LEU A 64 30.82 26.88 -7.11
N ALA A 65 31.97 26.98 -7.77
CA ALA A 65 32.28 28.11 -8.67
C ALA A 65 31.31 28.23 -9.86
N LYS A 66 30.64 27.13 -10.24
CA LYS A 66 29.60 27.09 -11.28
C LYS A 66 28.18 27.22 -10.74
N TYR A 67 28.00 27.01 -9.43
CA TYR A 67 26.70 27.03 -8.75
C TYR A 67 26.69 28.11 -7.65
N PRO A 68 26.72 29.40 -8.03
CA PRO A 68 26.90 30.49 -7.06
C PRO A 68 25.78 30.56 -6.01
N HIS A 69 24.57 30.09 -6.33
CA HIS A 69 23.45 30.05 -5.38
C HIS A 69 23.71 29.11 -4.21
N LEU A 70 24.39 27.96 -4.43
CA LEU A 70 24.73 27.02 -3.35
C LEU A 70 25.84 27.53 -2.44
N ALA A 71 26.67 28.46 -2.92
CA ALA A 71 27.71 29.12 -2.13
C ALA A 71 27.26 30.47 -1.54
N GLY A 72 26.02 30.88 -1.78
CA GLY A 72 25.47 32.17 -1.33
C GLY A 72 24.80 32.10 0.05
N ARG A 73 24.09 33.17 0.38
CA ARG A 73 23.20 33.26 1.55
C ARG A 73 21.83 33.79 1.15
N PHE A 74 20.82 33.58 1.99
CA PHE A 74 19.61 34.39 1.89
C PHE A 74 19.91 35.83 2.29
N ASP A 75 19.23 36.77 1.65
CA ASP A 75 19.31 38.20 1.94
C ASP A 75 17.96 38.83 1.59
N VAL A 76 17.84 40.13 1.84
CA VAL A 76 16.66 40.94 1.52
C VAL A 76 17.06 42.02 0.53
N ASP A 77 16.30 42.16 -0.55
CA ASP A 77 16.52 43.21 -1.53
C ASP A 77 16.08 44.60 -1.03
N GLU A 78 16.37 45.65 -1.79
CA GLU A 78 16.05 47.04 -1.45
C GLU A 78 14.54 47.29 -1.21
N ARG A 79 13.67 46.36 -1.64
CA ARG A 79 12.22 46.44 -1.50
C ARG A 79 11.70 45.55 -0.37
N GLY A 80 12.58 45.02 0.48
CA GLY A 80 12.19 44.15 1.58
C GLY A 80 11.86 42.72 1.16
N ARG A 81 12.23 42.28 -0.05
CA ARG A 81 11.90 40.93 -0.55
C ARG A 81 13.07 39.98 -0.38
N ARG A 82 12.80 38.77 0.12
CA ARG A 82 13.80 37.70 0.20
C ARG A 82 14.41 37.40 -1.17
N CYS A 83 15.72 37.29 -1.22
CA CYS A 83 16.53 36.98 -2.39
C CYS A 83 17.78 36.18 -1.99
N PHE A 84 18.55 35.72 -2.97
CA PHE A 84 19.87 35.14 -2.75
C PHE A 84 20.95 36.21 -2.90
N ASN A 85 21.84 36.33 -1.93
CA ASN A 85 23.09 37.06 -2.06
C ASN A 85 24.17 36.09 -2.55
N LEU A 86 24.61 36.26 -3.80
CA LEU A 86 25.65 35.46 -4.43
C LEU A 86 27.04 35.99 -4.02
N ASN A 87 27.35 35.86 -2.74
CA ASN A 87 28.53 36.43 -2.09
C ASN A 87 29.73 35.48 -1.96
N ASP A 88 29.64 34.28 -2.54
CA ASP A 88 30.65 33.24 -2.45
C ASP A 88 31.05 32.92 -0.99
N ALA A 89 30.13 33.09 -0.03
CA ALA A 89 30.35 32.80 1.39
C ALA A 89 30.74 31.35 1.65
N GLY A 90 30.35 30.44 0.75
CA GLY A 90 30.72 29.03 0.79
C GLY A 90 29.76 28.18 1.61
N VAL A 91 30.08 26.91 1.71
CA VAL A 91 29.24 25.87 2.32
C VAL A 91 29.86 25.41 3.63
N ARG A 92 29.04 25.04 4.61
CA ARG A 92 29.53 24.43 5.85
C ARG A 92 29.85 22.96 5.59
N VAL A 93 31.09 22.56 5.89
CA VAL A 93 31.56 21.18 5.78
C VAL A 93 31.92 20.66 7.16
N LEU A 94 31.28 19.58 7.56
CA LEU A 94 31.60 18.81 8.74
C LEU A 94 32.44 17.60 8.35
N GLU A 95 33.48 17.32 9.12
CA GLU A 95 34.14 16.01 9.09
C GLU A 95 33.78 15.28 10.38
N ALA A 96 33.49 13.99 10.24
CA ALA A 96 33.05 13.16 11.34
C ALA A 96 33.65 11.75 11.24
N THR A 97 33.70 11.05 12.36
CA THR A 97 34.18 9.67 12.45
C THR A 97 33.18 8.78 13.17
N VAL A 98 33.16 7.51 12.78
CA VAL A 98 32.38 6.44 13.40
C VAL A 98 33.33 5.29 13.72
N ALA A 99 33.43 4.94 15.00
CA ALA A 99 34.29 3.85 15.49
C ALA A 99 33.65 2.45 15.28
N ALA A 100 33.04 2.24 14.12
CA ALA A 100 32.44 0.98 13.69
C ALA A 100 32.59 0.82 12.17
N ASP A 101 32.39 -0.40 11.68
CA ASP A 101 32.37 -0.67 10.25
C ASP A 101 31.04 -0.19 9.64
N LEU A 102 31.09 0.35 8.43
CA LEU A 102 29.92 0.90 7.73
C LEU A 102 28.79 -0.12 7.60
N ALA A 103 29.11 -1.38 7.26
CA ALA A 103 28.12 -2.43 7.14
C ALA A 103 27.45 -2.76 8.48
N ASP A 104 28.22 -2.81 9.57
CA ASP A 104 27.71 -3.10 10.91
C ASP A 104 26.86 -1.96 11.45
N ALA A 105 27.27 -0.72 11.18
CA ALA A 105 26.54 0.48 11.57
C ALA A 105 25.21 0.62 10.81
N LEU A 106 25.15 0.17 9.55
CA LEU A 106 23.91 0.12 8.76
C LEU A 106 23.08 -1.15 9.02
N ALA A 107 23.56 -2.10 9.84
CA ALA A 107 22.79 -3.28 10.22
C ALA A 107 21.95 -3.07 11.50
N HIS A 108 22.20 -2.00 12.25
CA HIS A 108 21.56 -1.72 13.54
C HIS A 108 20.87 -0.35 13.50
N ASP A 109 19.54 -0.33 13.64
CA ASP A 109 18.71 0.89 13.68
C ASP A 109 19.09 1.95 12.62
N VAL A 110 18.89 1.58 11.36
CA VAL A 110 19.28 2.37 10.19
C VAL A 110 18.70 3.78 10.23
N ALA A 111 17.48 3.95 10.73
CA ALA A 111 16.81 5.24 10.77
C ALA A 111 17.50 6.20 11.75
N ALA A 112 17.77 5.76 12.98
CA ALA A 112 18.48 6.58 13.96
C ALA A 112 19.90 6.90 13.49
N HIS A 113 20.60 5.92 12.93
CA HIS A 113 21.96 6.10 12.45
C HIS A 113 22.04 7.07 11.26
N VAL A 114 21.16 6.92 10.25
CA VAL A 114 21.10 7.83 9.09
C VAL A 114 20.79 9.26 9.49
N ASN A 115 19.98 9.47 10.54
CA ASN A 115 19.66 10.80 11.05
C ASN A 115 20.89 11.56 11.57
N GLU A 116 21.97 10.88 11.95
CA GLU A 116 23.22 11.49 12.41
C GLU A 116 24.25 11.71 11.29
N LEU A 117 23.96 11.28 10.05
CA LEU A 117 24.93 11.28 8.94
C LEU A 117 24.92 12.52 8.05
N TYR A 118 24.13 13.54 8.37
CA TYR A 118 24.05 14.78 7.61
C TYR A 118 23.95 16.02 8.53
N PRO A 119 24.36 17.21 8.07
CA PRO A 119 24.30 18.42 8.88
C PRO A 119 22.87 18.78 9.29
N LYS A 120 22.69 19.14 10.56
CA LYS A 120 21.46 19.79 11.04
C LYS A 120 21.61 21.30 10.86
N ALA A 121 20.82 21.87 9.96
CA ALA A 121 20.80 23.30 9.71
C ALA A 121 20.04 24.04 10.82
N ASP A 122 20.55 25.19 11.24
CA ASP A 122 19.86 26.09 12.16
C ASP A 122 18.96 27.04 11.37
N MET A 123 17.66 26.75 11.38
CA MET A 123 16.65 27.54 10.69
C MET A 123 16.44 28.94 11.29
N GLU A 124 16.89 29.17 12.53
CA GLU A 124 16.76 30.48 13.19
C GLU A 124 17.94 31.40 12.85
N ASN A 125 19.04 30.83 12.34
CA ASN A 125 20.21 31.58 11.94
C ASN A 125 20.05 32.17 10.53
N ALA A 126 19.89 33.49 10.46
CA ALA A 126 19.75 34.21 9.18
C ALA A 126 20.98 34.11 8.26
N ASP A 127 22.16 33.82 8.82
CA ASP A 127 23.41 33.65 8.07
C ASP A 127 23.72 32.17 7.75
N GLU A 128 22.76 31.27 7.99
CA GLU A 128 22.93 29.83 7.74
C GLU A 128 23.26 29.52 6.28
N ALA A 129 24.17 28.58 6.07
CA ALA A 129 24.56 28.18 4.72
C ALA A 129 23.42 27.41 4.05
N VAL A 130 23.00 27.88 2.87
CA VAL A 130 21.89 27.29 2.12
C VAL A 130 22.17 25.86 1.62
N PHE A 131 23.44 25.46 1.62
CA PHE A 131 23.90 24.10 1.37
C PHE A 131 25.00 23.73 2.36
N GLN A 132 24.90 22.54 2.94
CA GLN A 132 25.82 22.00 3.93
C GLN A 132 26.19 20.55 3.61
N VAL A 133 27.36 20.13 4.04
CA VAL A 133 27.91 18.80 3.80
C VAL A 133 28.50 18.22 5.09
N GLN A 134 28.34 16.92 5.30
CA GLN A 134 29.03 16.14 6.32
C GLN A 134 29.75 14.96 5.66
N LEU A 135 31.04 14.81 5.96
CA LEU A 135 31.90 13.71 5.53
C LEU A 135 32.18 12.81 6.73
N THR A 136 31.48 11.68 6.82
CA THR A 136 31.62 10.73 7.93
C THR A 136 32.47 9.52 7.52
N ARG A 137 33.59 9.31 8.21
CA ARG A 137 34.51 8.18 7.99
C ARG A 137 34.27 7.05 8.99
N TYR A 138 34.22 5.83 8.49
CA TYR A 138 34.05 4.62 9.30
C TYR A 138 35.38 3.92 9.54
N ALA A 139 35.44 3.09 10.58
CA ALA A 139 36.64 2.33 10.94
C ALA A 139 37.15 1.43 9.80
N CYS A 140 36.24 0.87 9.00
CA CYS A 140 36.57 0.09 7.80
C CYS A 140 37.10 0.92 6.61
N GLY A 141 37.27 2.23 6.76
CA GLY A 141 37.66 3.15 5.68
C GLY A 141 36.50 3.67 4.82
N GLY A 142 35.27 3.17 5.05
CA GLY A 142 34.06 3.62 4.36
C GLY A 142 33.80 5.12 4.55
N LEU A 143 33.15 5.73 3.57
CA LEU A 143 32.78 7.15 3.58
C LEU A 143 31.28 7.29 3.39
N VAL A 144 30.66 8.12 4.23
CA VAL A 144 29.33 8.63 4.00
C VAL A 144 29.40 10.14 3.77
N ILE A 145 28.77 10.61 2.70
CA ILE A 145 28.57 12.02 2.42
C ILE A 145 27.09 12.33 2.65
N GLY A 146 26.80 13.00 3.76
CA GLY A 146 25.50 13.61 4.01
C GLY A 146 25.48 15.04 3.54
N THR A 147 24.34 15.48 3.05
CA THR A 147 24.13 16.85 2.58
C THR A 147 22.81 17.37 3.10
N ALA A 148 22.69 18.68 3.26
CA ALA A 148 21.45 19.35 3.59
C ALA A 148 21.34 20.62 2.74
N CYS A 149 20.28 20.75 1.93
CA CYS A 149 20.07 21.90 1.05
C CYS A 149 18.71 22.54 1.29
N ASN A 150 18.66 23.87 1.42
CA ASN A 150 17.39 24.57 1.52
C ASN A 150 16.61 24.44 0.20
N HIS A 151 15.37 23.96 0.28
CA HIS A 151 14.56 23.61 -0.89
C HIS A 151 14.20 24.81 -1.80
N GLN A 152 14.28 26.05 -1.29
CA GLN A 152 14.08 27.26 -2.12
C GLN A 152 15.25 27.53 -3.08
N VAL A 153 16.41 26.90 -2.84
CA VAL A 153 17.60 27.03 -3.69
C VAL A 153 17.52 26.10 -4.90
N SER A 154 16.97 24.91 -4.73
CA SER A 154 17.01 23.87 -5.76
C SER A 154 16.00 22.77 -5.49
N ASP A 155 15.42 22.25 -6.57
CA ASP A 155 14.67 20.99 -6.56
C ASP A 155 15.59 19.76 -6.65
N GLY A 156 15.01 18.57 -6.53
CA GLY A 156 15.75 17.31 -6.59
C GLY A 156 16.50 17.10 -7.91
N GLN A 157 15.93 17.53 -9.03
CA GLN A 157 16.56 17.39 -10.34
C GLN A 157 17.80 18.28 -10.45
N SER A 158 17.72 19.54 -10.02
CA SER A 158 18.83 20.49 -10.00
C SER A 158 19.97 20.00 -9.09
N MET A 159 19.63 19.46 -7.92
CA MET A 159 20.61 18.85 -7.02
C MET A 159 21.25 17.59 -7.62
N SER A 160 20.51 16.77 -8.36
CA SER A 160 21.09 15.60 -9.05
C SER A 160 22.19 16.01 -10.04
N PHE A 161 21.99 17.08 -10.82
CA PHE A 161 23.00 17.60 -11.73
C PHE A 161 24.23 18.13 -10.99
N PHE A 162 24.01 18.81 -9.86
CA PHE A 162 25.09 19.24 -8.99
C PHE A 162 25.91 18.06 -8.45
N TYR A 163 25.27 17.01 -7.94
CA TYR A 163 25.97 15.81 -7.43
C TYR A 163 26.77 15.10 -8.53
N VAL A 164 26.21 14.96 -9.73
CA VAL A 164 26.92 14.38 -10.87
C VAL A 164 28.13 15.23 -11.27
N ALA A 165 27.99 16.56 -11.32
CA ALA A 165 29.09 17.47 -11.58
C ALA A 165 30.16 17.40 -10.48
N TRP A 166 29.75 17.34 -9.21
CA TRP A 166 30.64 17.19 -8.07
C TRP A 166 31.44 15.90 -8.14
N ALA A 167 30.77 14.77 -8.36
CA ALA A 167 31.44 13.48 -8.55
C ALA A 167 32.41 13.49 -9.74
N ALA A 168 32.07 14.18 -10.84
CA ALA A 168 32.97 14.35 -11.98
C ALA A 168 34.21 15.18 -11.64
N ALA A 169 34.07 16.25 -10.85
CA ALA A 169 35.19 17.07 -10.38
C ALA A 169 36.12 16.31 -9.44
N VAL A 170 35.57 15.43 -8.59
CA VAL A 170 36.35 14.55 -7.71
C VAL A 170 37.16 13.52 -8.52
N ARG A 171 36.57 12.92 -9.56
CA ARG A 171 37.25 11.92 -10.40
C ARG A 171 38.38 12.48 -11.27
N SER A 172 38.35 13.77 -11.61
CA SER A 172 39.30 14.37 -12.55
C SER A 172 39.47 15.84 -12.25
N ALA A 173 40.53 16.17 -11.51
CA ALA A 173 40.93 17.56 -11.25
C ALA A 173 41.14 18.29 -12.59
N GLY A 174 40.24 19.22 -12.92
CA GLY A 174 40.24 19.95 -14.20
C GLY A 174 39.31 19.40 -15.29
N ALA A 175 38.41 18.47 -14.97
CA ALA A 175 37.36 18.04 -15.90
C ALA A 175 36.51 19.23 -16.38
N THR A 176 36.19 19.26 -17.67
CA THR A 176 35.23 20.24 -18.22
C THR A 176 33.84 19.88 -17.72
N LEU A 177 33.41 20.50 -16.62
CA LEU A 177 32.07 20.33 -16.09
C LEU A 177 31.04 21.04 -16.99
N PRO A 178 29.84 20.48 -17.20
CA PRO A 178 28.74 21.22 -17.80
C PRO A 178 28.51 22.54 -17.08
N THR A 179 28.26 23.62 -17.81
CA THR A 179 27.91 24.91 -17.20
C THR A 179 26.40 24.90 -16.93
N PRO A 180 25.96 24.97 -15.66
CA PRO A 180 24.54 25.00 -15.34
C PRO A 180 23.92 26.31 -15.79
N PHE A 181 22.65 26.27 -16.16
CA PHE A 181 21.85 27.48 -16.37
C PHE A 181 21.37 27.99 -15.00
N VAL A 182 21.95 29.09 -14.52
CA VAL A 182 21.69 29.63 -13.16
C VAL A 182 21.01 31.01 -13.18
N ASP A 183 20.62 31.51 -14.36
CA ASP A 183 19.98 32.82 -14.47
C ASP A 183 18.48 32.76 -14.16
N ARG A 184 18.13 33.01 -12.90
CA ARG A 184 16.74 33.10 -12.43
C ARG A 184 15.96 34.25 -13.06
N ALA A 185 16.62 35.29 -13.57
CA ALA A 185 15.93 36.42 -14.18
C ALA A 185 15.28 36.04 -15.52
N ALA A 186 15.80 35.03 -16.22
CA ALA A 186 15.23 34.55 -17.48
C ALA A 186 13.87 33.86 -17.34
N ILE A 187 13.56 33.35 -16.14
CA ILE A 187 12.32 32.61 -15.82
C ILE A 187 11.25 33.55 -15.22
N ALA A 188 11.66 34.74 -14.75
CA ALA A 188 10.82 35.66 -13.98
C ALA A 188 10.13 36.76 -14.80
N VAL A 189 10.10 36.68 -16.14
CA VAL A 189 9.48 37.71 -16.99
C VAL A 189 8.04 37.32 -17.35
N PRO A 190 7.00 38.01 -16.82
CA PRO A 190 5.63 37.79 -17.25
C PRO A 190 5.49 38.09 -18.75
N ARG A 191 4.90 37.16 -19.51
CA ARG A 191 4.54 37.39 -20.90
C ARG A 191 3.35 38.35 -20.95
N GLY A 192 3.60 39.64 -21.20
CA GLY A 192 2.54 40.65 -21.29
C GLY A 192 1.96 41.07 -19.91
N PRO A 193 0.85 41.83 -19.88
CA PRO A 193 0.22 42.22 -18.62
C PRO A 193 -0.20 40.96 -17.84
N PRO A 194 0.08 40.88 -16.53
CA PRO A 194 -0.21 39.70 -15.74
C PRO A 194 -1.73 39.50 -15.63
N ALA A 195 -2.23 38.45 -16.28
CA ALA A 195 -3.61 37.98 -16.17
C ALA A 195 -3.59 36.49 -15.80
N PRO A 196 -3.35 36.13 -14.52
CA PRO A 196 -3.37 34.73 -14.09
C PRO A 196 -4.77 34.17 -14.31
N ALA A 197 -4.87 33.10 -15.11
CA ALA A 197 -6.13 32.45 -15.44
C ALA A 197 -6.74 31.66 -14.26
N PHE A 198 -5.96 31.40 -13.21
CA PHE A 198 -6.33 30.60 -12.05
C PHE A 198 -5.97 31.32 -10.75
N ASP A 199 -6.79 31.16 -9.70
CA ASP A 199 -6.47 31.71 -8.37
C ASP A 199 -5.47 30.81 -7.64
N HIS A 200 -4.18 30.98 -7.94
CA HIS A 200 -3.06 30.24 -7.33
C HIS A 200 -2.92 30.36 -5.80
N ARG A 201 -3.76 31.16 -5.13
CA ARG A 201 -3.75 31.34 -3.66
C ARG A 201 -4.72 30.41 -2.93
N ASN A 202 -5.76 29.96 -3.61
CA ASN A 202 -6.80 29.06 -3.08
C ASN A 202 -7.05 27.92 -4.06
N ILE A 203 -5.99 27.40 -4.69
CA ILE A 203 -6.15 26.16 -5.44
C ILE A 203 -6.21 25.05 -4.42
N ASP A 204 -7.43 24.58 -4.17
CA ASP A 204 -7.64 23.17 -3.89
C ASP A 204 -7.15 22.43 -5.13
N LEU A 205 -5.86 22.07 -5.14
CA LEU A 205 -5.30 21.13 -6.09
C LEU A 205 -5.81 19.77 -5.62
N GLY A 206 -7.12 19.57 -5.62
CA GLY A 206 -7.76 18.31 -5.27
C GLY A 206 -6.96 17.26 -5.99
N SER A 207 -6.25 16.45 -5.21
CA SER A 207 -5.08 15.65 -5.57
C SER A 207 -5.05 15.26 -7.05
N LYS A 208 -4.59 16.16 -7.92
CA LYS A 208 -4.22 15.82 -9.27
C LYS A 208 -2.73 15.56 -9.24
N ALA A 209 -2.38 14.43 -8.60
CA ALA A 209 -1.35 13.57 -9.18
C ALA A 209 -1.61 13.49 -10.69
N MET A 210 -0.58 13.31 -11.53
CA MET A 210 -0.81 13.01 -12.94
C MET A 210 -1.71 11.77 -13.01
N ALA A 211 -3.03 11.99 -13.11
CA ALA A 211 -4.00 10.93 -13.20
C ALA A 211 -3.70 10.30 -14.55
N VAL A 212 -3.04 9.15 -14.48
CA VAL A 212 -2.76 8.32 -15.61
C VAL A 212 -4.13 7.95 -16.18
N ALA A 213 -4.55 8.66 -17.23
CA ALA A 213 -5.91 8.55 -17.74
C ALA A 213 -6.11 7.15 -18.32
N VAL A 214 -6.99 6.37 -17.69
CA VAL A 214 -7.42 5.07 -18.18
C VAL A 214 -8.50 5.30 -19.22
N GLU A 215 -8.24 4.90 -20.47
CA GLU A 215 -9.22 4.98 -21.55
C GLU A 215 -9.82 3.59 -21.78
N ILE A 216 -11.12 3.44 -21.55
CA ILE A 216 -11.84 2.21 -21.91
C ILE A 216 -12.04 2.18 -23.43
N THR A 217 -11.43 1.20 -24.09
CA THR A 217 -11.46 1.05 -25.54
C THR A 217 -12.54 0.05 -25.99
N ARG A 218 -12.91 -0.90 -25.13
CA ARG A 218 -13.93 -1.91 -25.43
C ARG A 218 -14.67 -2.36 -24.17
N SER A 219 -15.95 -2.68 -24.33
CA SER A 219 -16.77 -3.36 -23.34
C SER A 219 -17.52 -4.50 -24.02
N GLU A 220 -17.43 -5.70 -23.45
CA GLU A 220 -18.16 -6.88 -23.94
C GLU A 220 -18.63 -7.78 -22.79
N VAL A 221 -19.62 -8.63 -23.08
CA VAL A 221 -20.04 -9.70 -22.17
C VAL A 221 -19.44 -11.01 -22.66
N LEU A 222 -18.58 -11.61 -21.83
CA LEU A 222 -17.92 -12.86 -22.12
C LEU A 222 -18.68 -14.02 -21.47
N ARG A 223 -19.16 -14.96 -22.28
CA ARG A 223 -19.90 -16.14 -21.82
C ARG A 223 -18.97 -17.35 -21.60
N PRO A 224 -19.38 -18.31 -20.75
CA PRO A 224 -18.68 -19.59 -20.63
C PRO A 224 -18.55 -20.29 -21.99
N SER A 225 -17.46 -21.04 -22.19
CA SER A 225 -17.26 -21.83 -23.40
C SER A 225 -18.30 -22.95 -23.52
N GLU A 226 -19.10 -22.92 -24.60
CA GLU A 226 -20.19 -23.89 -24.84
C GLU A 226 -19.71 -25.34 -24.95
N THR A 227 -18.47 -25.57 -25.40
CA THR A 227 -17.89 -26.91 -25.52
C THR A 227 -17.51 -27.54 -24.17
N LEU A 228 -17.40 -26.72 -23.11
CA LEU A 228 -16.98 -27.13 -21.77
C LEU A 228 -18.05 -26.92 -20.70
N ALA A 229 -19.19 -26.30 -21.07
CA ALA A 229 -20.25 -25.95 -20.14
C ALA A 229 -20.92 -27.20 -19.55
N ALA A 230 -20.70 -27.44 -18.26
CA ALA A 230 -21.55 -28.31 -17.47
C ALA A 230 -22.81 -27.49 -17.12
N GLY A 231 -23.75 -27.42 -18.06
CA GLY A 231 -24.86 -26.45 -18.11
C GLY A 231 -25.46 -26.08 -16.75
N GLY A 232 -25.43 -24.77 -16.45
CA GLY A 232 -26.19 -24.19 -15.33
C GLY A 232 -27.70 -24.25 -15.57
N GLY A 233 -28.14 -24.36 -16.82
CA GLY A 233 -29.52 -24.70 -17.22
C GLY A 233 -30.59 -23.74 -16.70
N GLY A 234 -30.23 -22.55 -16.20
CA GLY A 234 -31.16 -21.67 -15.49
C GLY A 234 -31.58 -22.20 -14.11
N LYS A 235 -30.80 -23.12 -13.53
CA LYS A 235 -31.04 -23.64 -12.18
C LYS A 235 -30.87 -22.51 -11.16
N ARG A 236 -31.84 -22.39 -10.27
CA ARG A 236 -31.73 -21.53 -9.09
C ARG A 236 -30.92 -22.23 -8.01
N SER A 237 -29.88 -21.56 -7.50
CA SER A 237 -29.05 -22.02 -6.38
C SER A 237 -29.28 -21.09 -5.18
N PRO A 238 -29.72 -21.60 -4.02
CA PRO A 238 -29.93 -20.76 -2.85
C PRO A 238 -28.60 -20.21 -2.30
N LEU A 239 -28.66 -19.05 -1.65
CA LEU A 239 -27.55 -18.56 -0.82
C LEU A 239 -27.48 -19.41 0.46
N THR A 240 -26.27 -19.81 0.83
CA THR A 240 -26.03 -20.41 2.16
C THR A 240 -26.09 -19.33 3.25
N VAL A 241 -26.14 -19.75 4.52
CA VAL A 241 -26.07 -18.80 5.64
C VAL A 241 -24.76 -18.00 5.66
N PHE A 242 -23.66 -18.59 5.18
CA PHE A 242 -22.38 -17.89 5.01
C PHE A 242 -22.45 -16.83 3.90
N ASP A 243 -23.11 -17.12 2.78
CA ASP A 243 -23.31 -16.16 1.69
C ASP A 243 -24.18 -14.98 2.14
N ARG A 244 -25.17 -15.24 3.00
CA ARG A 244 -26.02 -14.20 3.61
C ARG A 244 -25.26 -13.34 4.63
N ALA A 245 -24.27 -13.91 5.32
CA ALA A 245 -23.42 -13.17 6.25
C ALA A 245 -22.30 -12.37 5.56
N ALA A 246 -21.97 -12.71 4.31
CA ALA A 246 -21.05 -11.92 3.50
C ALA A 246 -21.66 -10.57 3.10
N MET A 247 -20.80 -9.59 2.85
CA MET A 247 -21.24 -8.24 2.46
C MET A 247 -21.92 -8.30 1.08
N ASP A 248 -23.04 -7.59 0.91
CA ASP A 248 -23.61 -7.39 -0.41
C ASP A 248 -22.92 -6.21 -1.10
N TRP A 249 -21.65 -6.41 -1.47
CA TRP A 249 -20.80 -5.41 -2.12
C TRP A 249 -19.83 -6.10 -3.07
N TYR A 250 -19.40 -5.39 -4.12
CA TYR A 250 -18.37 -5.86 -5.04
C TYR A 250 -16.95 -5.62 -4.51
N ILE A 251 -16.21 -6.68 -4.22
CA ILE A 251 -14.83 -6.59 -3.75
C ILE A 251 -13.88 -6.49 -4.94
N PRO A 252 -13.12 -5.38 -5.05
CA PRO A 252 -12.10 -5.26 -6.07
C PRO A 252 -10.82 -6.02 -5.73
N ALA A 253 -10.13 -6.51 -6.75
CA ALA A 253 -8.76 -7.02 -6.66
C ALA A 253 -7.99 -6.68 -7.93
N VAL A 254 -6.78 -6.13 -7.79
CA VAL A 254 -6.00 -5.58 -8.91
C VAL A 254 -4.58 -6.14 -8.90
N PHE A 255 -4.18 -6.75 -10.01
CA PHE A 255 -2.90 -7.41 -10.19
C PHE A 255 -2.17 -6.84 -11.41
N ALA A 256 -0.86 -6.67 -11.32
CA ALA A 256 -0.04 -6.14 -12.39
C ALA A 256 1.01 -7.16 -12.88
N TRP A 257 1.26 -7.17 -14.19
CA TRP A 257 2.33 -7.92 -14.85
C TRP A 257 3.14 -6.97 -15.73
N ASP A 258 4.46 -7.13 -15.71
CA ASP A 258 5.34 -6.45 -16.65
C ASP A 258 5.07 -6.89 -18.10
N GLY A 259 5.58 -6.12 -19.07
CA GLY A 259 5.32 -6.39 -20.48
C GLY A 259 5.89 -7.72 -21.00
N ALA A 260 6.93 -8.27 -20.36
CA ALA A 260 7.49 -9.56 -20.76
C ALA A 260 6.63 -10.74 -20.26
N ALA A 261 6.03 -10.58 -19.06
CA ALA A 261 5.16 -11.55 -18.41
C ALA A 261 3.69 -11.45 -18.84
N ALA A 262 3.27 -10.32 -19.40
CA ALA A 262 1.86 -10.08 -19.74
C ALA A 262 1.41 -10.93 -20.95
N PRO A 263 0.40 -11.82 -20.80
CA PRO A 263 -0.26 -12.47 -21.95
C PRO A 263 -1.04 -11.43 -22.77
N SER A 264 -1.49 -11.77 -23.98
CA SER A 264 -2.40 -10.94 -24.80
C SER A 264 -3.84 -10.90 -24.27
N ASN A 265 -4.63 -9.90 -24.67
CA ASN A 265 -6.05 -9.81 -24.26
C ASN A 265 -6.85 -11.04 -24.71
N ASP A 266 -6.59 -11.55 -25.91
CA ASP A 266 -7.29 -12.72 -26.45
C ASP A 266 -6.93 -14.01 -25.69
N GLU A 267 -5.67 -14.20 -25.31
CA GLU A 267 -5.27 -15.34 -24.46
C GLU A 267 -5.98 -15.27 -23.09
N VAL A 268 -6.00 -14.11 -22.46
CA VAL A 268 -6.64 -13.87 -21.15
C VAL A 268 -8.15 -14.12 -21.21
N LYS A 269 -8.83 -13.56 -22.22
CA LYS A 269 -10.27 -13.77 -22.43
C LYS A 269 -10.60 -15.21 -22.82
N GLY A 270 -9.79 -15.85 -23.66
CA GLY A 270 -9.96 -17.26 -24.01
C GLY A 270 -9.87 -18.17 -22.78
N GLY A 271 -8.86 -17.95 -21.93
CA GLY A 271 -8.75 -18.64 -20.64
C GLY A 271 -9.92 -18.35 -19.70
N LEU A 272 -10.41 -17.10 -19.67
CA LEU A 272 -11.56 -16.71 -18.83
C LEU A 272 -12.84 -17.43 -19.26
N ALA A 273 -13.14 -17.44 -20.55
CA ALA A 273 -14.30 -18.15 -21.08
C ALA A 273 -14.23 -19.66 -20.81
N ALA A 274 -13.04 -20.27 -20.91
CA ALA A 274 -12.83 -21.68 -20.63
C ALA A 274 -13.03 -22.02 -19.14
N VAL A 275 -12.46 -21.22 -18.22
CA VAL A 275 -12.57 -21.49 -16.79
C VAL A 275 -13.98 -21.22 -16.26
N LEU A 276 -14.70 -20.21 -16.76
CA LEU A 276 -16.06 -19.88 -16.33
C LEU A 276 -17.05 -21.05 -16.47
N ALA A 277 -16.82 -21.95 -17.44
CA ALA A 277 -17.61 -23.17 -17.60
C ALA A 277 -17.58 -24.11 -16.38
N ARG A 278 -16.60 -23.94 -15.49
CA ARG A 278 -16.45 -24.69 -14.23
C ARG A 278 -16.92 -23.93 -12.99
N TYR A 279 -17.24 -22.64 -13.14
CA TYR A 279 -17.66 -21.74 -12.06
C TYR A 279 -19.00 -21.08 -12.42
N PRO A 280 -20.11 -21.84 -12.50
CA PRO A 280 -21.38 -21.35 -13.02
C PRO A 280 -21.92 -20.13 -12.24
N HIS A 281 -21.60 -20.03 -10.94
CA HIS A 281 -21.99 -18.91 -10.10
C HIS A 281 -21.41 -17.56 -10.58
N LEU A 282 -20.20 -17.55 -11.14
CA LEU A 282 -19.56 -16.31 -11.64
C LEU A 282 -20.18 -15.81 -12.95
N ALA A 283 -20.75 -16.72 -13.75
CA ALA A 283 -21.42 -16.38 -15.00
C ALA A 283 -22.94 -16.15 -14.84
N GLY A 284 -23.48 -16.33 -13.63
CA GLY A 284 -24.90 -16.17 -13.32
C GLY A 284 -25.31 -14.74 -12.98
N ARG A 285 -26.53 -14.61 -12.43
CA ARG A 285 -27.09 -13.37 -11.88
C ARG A 285 -27.73 -13.62 -10.52
N PHE A 286 -27.96 -12.56 -9.76
CA PHE A 286 -28.92 -12.65 -8.66
C PHE A 286 -30.35 -12.77 -9.21
N ASP A 287 -31.19 -13.52 -8.51
CA ASP A 287 -32.62 -13.67 -8.78
C ASP A 287 -33.35 -13.88 -7.45
N VAL A 288 -34.67 -13.95 -7.49
CA VAL A 288 -35.52 -14.33 -6.36
C VAL A 288 -36.16 -15.69 -6.63
N ASP A 289 -36.17 -16.55 -5.62
CA ASP A 289 -36.86 -17.83 -5.69
C ASP A 289 -38.39 -17.67 -5.57
N GLU A 290 -39.12 -18.78 -5.67
CA GLU A 290 -40.60 -18.80 -5.59
C GLU A 290 -41.15 -18.29 -4.24
N ARG A 291 -40.29 -18.19 -3.22
CA ARG A 291 -40.63 -17.69 -1.87
C ARG A 291 -40.16 -16.25 -1.66
N GLY A 292 -39.67 -15.59 -2.71
CA GLY A 292 -39.16 -14.21 -2.65
C GLY A 292 -37.77 -14.09 -2.02
N ARG A 293 -37.04 -15.20 -1.84
CA ARG A 293 -35.70 -15.17 -1.23
C ARG A 293 -34.65 -14.98 -2.31
N ARG A 294 -33.65 -14.14 -2.04
CA ARG A 294 -32.50 -13.97 -2.94
C ARG A 294 -31.79 -15.31 -3.18
N CYS A 295 -31.47 -15.57 -4.43
CA CYS A 295 -30.78 -16.77 -4.91
C CYS A 295 -29.88 -16.42 -6.11
N PHE A 296 -29.06 -17.37 -6.55
CA PHE A 296 -28.33 -17.27 -7.81
C PHE A 296 -29.12 -17.93 -8.92
N ASN A 297 -29.31 -17.23 -10.03
CA ASN A 297 -29.75 -17.81 -11.30
C ASN A 297 -28.51 -18.20 -12.14
N LEU A 298 -28.26 -19.50 -12.27
CA LEU A 298 -27.14 -20.05 -13.04
C LEU A 298 -27.51 -20.11 -14.53
N ASN A 299 -27.65 -18.93 -15.14
CA ASN A 299 -28.16 -18.73 -16.49
C ASN A 299 -27.08 -18.56 -17.58
N ASP A 300 -25.80 -18.70 -17.22
CA ASP A 300 -24.66 -18.51 -18.13
C ASP A 300 -24.68 -17.16 -18.89
N ALA A 301 -25.29 -16.12 -18.29
CA ALA A 301 -25.37 -14.77 -18.88
C ALA A 301 -23.97 -14.17 -19.14
N GLY A 302 -22.95 -14.64 -18.43
CA GLY A 302 -21.55 -14.27 -18.62
C GLY A 302 -21.10 -13.11 -17.75
N VAL A 303 -19.85 -12.72 -17.94
CA VAL A 303 -19.14 -11.70 -17.15
C VAL A 303 -18.88 -10.47 -18.00
N ARG A 304 -18.85 -9.27 -17.40
CA ARG A 304 -18.43 -8.06 -18.12
C ARG A 304 -16.91 -8.02 -18.22
N VAL A 305 -16.39 -7.80 -19.42
CA VAL A 305 -14.97 -7.58 -19.68
C VAL A 305 -14.77 -6.22 -20.32
N LEU A 306 -13.95 -5.39 -19.68
CA LEU A 306 -13.51 -4.10 -20.18
C LEU A 306 -12.07 -4.24 -20.69
N GLU A 307 -11.79 -3.71 -21.87
CA GLU A 307 -10.42 -3.48 -22.33
C GLU A 307 -10.13 -1.99 -22.23
N ALA A 308 -8.98 -1.65 -21.66
CA ALA A 308 -8.57 -0.27 -21.44
C ALA A 308 -7.09 -0.07 -21.76
N THR A 309 -6.70 1.17 -22.02
CA THR A 309 -5.32 1.56 -22.29
C THR A 309 -4.89 2.73 -21.44
N VAL A 310 -3.59 2.78 -21.17
CA VAL A 310 -2.91 3.81 -20.41
C VAL A 310 -1.68 4.27 -21.19
N ALA A 311 -1.60 5.56 -21.48
CA ALA A 311 -0.49 6.18 -22.20
C ALA A 311 0.71 6.50 -21.27
N ALA A 312 1.09 5.56 -20.43
CA ALA A 312 2.23 5.64 -19.51
C ALA A 312 2.92 4.28 -19.37
N ASP A 313 4.14 4.26 -18.83
CA ASP A 313 4.84 3.04 -18.49
C ASP A 313 4.35 2.50 -17.12
N LEU A 314 4.19 1.19 -17.02
CA LEU A 314 3.68 0.55 -15.81
C LEU A 314 4.61 0.79 -14.61
N ALA A 315 5.92 0.72 -14.81
CA ALA A 315 6.89 0.97 -13.74
C ALA A 315 6.75 2.39 -13.16
N ASP A 316 6.52 3.39 -14.02
CA ASP A 316 6.29 4.77 -13.59
C ASP A 316 4.97 4.89 -12.83
N ALA A 317 3.90 4.26 -13.31
CA ALA A 317 2.61 4.27 -12.63
C ALA A 317 2.64 3.55 -11.27
N LEU A 318 3.42 2.48 -11.13
CA LEU A 318 3.62 1.80 -9.84
C LEU A 318 4.47 2.62 -8.87
N ALA A 319 5.38 3.45 -9.38
CA ALA A 319 6.22 4.32 -8.56
C ALA A 319 5.50 5.61 -8.09
N HIS A 320 4.47 6.07 -8.83
CA HIS A 320 3.72 7.29 -8.53
C HIS A 320 2.32 6.97 -8.01
N ASP A 321 2.08 7.32 -6.73
CA ASP A 321 0.77 7.29 -6.03
C ASP A 321 -0.27 6.31 -6.61
N VAL A 322 -0.02 5.01 -6.40
CA VAL A 322 -0.93 3.92 -6.81
C VAL A 322 -2.34 4.15 -6.29
N ALA A 323 -2.49 4.72 -5.09
CA ALA A 323 -3.79 5.00 -4.48
C ALA A 323 -4.60 6.03 -5.28
N ALA A 324 -3.94 7.02 -5.92
CA ALA A 324 -4.63 8.05 -6.68
C ALA A 324 -5.32 7.55 -7.96
N HIS A 325 -4.97 6.37 -8.48
CA HIS A 325 -5.52 5.88 -9.75
C HIS A 325 -5.98 4.41 -9.74
N VAL A 326 -5.73 3.64 -8.67
CA VAL A 326 -6.18 2.23 -8.57
C VAL A 326 -7.69 2.09 -8.77
N ASN A 327 -8.46 3.11 -8.39
CA ASN A 327 -9.91 3.16 -8.58
C ASN A 327 -10.34 3.12 -10.05
N GLU A 328 -9.49 3.53 -10.99
CA GLU A 328 -9.77 3.46 -12.43
C GLU A 328 -9.32 2.14 -13.07
N LEU A 329 -8.67 1.25 -12.30
CA LEU A 329 -8.07 0.02 -12.81
C LEU A 329 -8.96 -1.22 -12.68
N TYR A 330 -10.19 -1.08 -12.17
CA TYR A 330 -11.16 -2.17 -12.04
C TYR A 330 -12.59 -1.72 -12.37
N PRO A 331 -13.48 -2.63 -12.80
CA PRO A 331 -14.86 -2.28 -13.14
C PRO A 331 -15.63 -1.71 -11.94
N LYS A 332 -16.46 -0.69 -12.21
CA LYS A 332 -17.43 -0.16 -11.25
C LYS A 332 -18.78 -0.83 -11.49
N ALA A 333 -19.15 -1.73 -10.58
CA ALA A 333 -20.44 -2.41 -10.66
C ALA A 333 -21.59 -1.46 -10.31
N ASP A 334 -22.68 -1.54 -11.08
CA ASP A 334 -23.93 -0.86 -10.77
C ASP A 334 -24.79 -1.72 -9.84
N MET A 335 -24.75 -1.41 -8.55
CA MET A 335 -25.49 -2.17 -7.53
C MET A 335 -27.02 -1.97 -7.60
N GLU A 336 -27.50 -0.96 -8.32
CA GLU A 336 -28.93 -0.73 -8.53
C GLU A 336 -29.49 -1.55 -9.71
N ASN A 337 -28.61 -2.02 -10.60
CA ASN A 337 -28.97 -2.84 -11.73
C ASN A 337 -29.24 -4.30 -11.31
N ALA A 338 -30.50 -4.74 -11.42
CA ALA A 338 -30.90 -6.11 -11.10
C ALA A 338 -30.25 -7.19 -11.99
N ASP A 339 -29.82 -6.83 -13.22
CA ASP A 339 -29.13 -7.73 -14.15
C ASP A 339 -27.59 -7.52 -14.12
N GLU A 340 -27.07 -6.92 -13.05
CA GLU A 340 -25.63 -6.65 -12.94
C GLU A 340 -24.82 -7.96 -12.90
N PRO A 341 -23.76 -8.11 -13.73
CA PRO A 341 -22.88 -9.26 -13.66
C PRO A 341 -22.17 -9.34 -12.31
N VAL A 342 -22.34 -10.49 -11.63
CA VAL A 342 -21.79 -10.71 -10.28
C VAL A 342 -20.27 -10.78 -10.24
N PHE A 343 -19.63 -10.94 -11.41
CA PHE A 343 -18.19 -10.87 -11.61
C PHE A 343 -17.86 -10.09 -12.87
N GLN A 344 -16.87 -9.20 -12.75
CA GLN A 344 -16.43 -8.30 -13.81
C GLN A 344 -14.91 -8.21 -13.85
N VAL A 345 -14.37 -7.98 -15.04
CA VAL A 345 -12.94 -7.92 -15.32
C VAL A 345 -12.61 -6.69 -16.15
N GLN A 346 -11.51 -6.03 -15.84
CA GLN A 346 -10.89 -5.00 -16.67
C GLN A 346 -9.45 -5.38 -16.99
N LEU A 347 -9.09 -5.30 -18.27
CA LEU A 347 -7.76 -5.52 -18.80
C LEU A 347 -7.18 -4.18 -19.23
N THR A 348 -6.30 -3.60 -18.43
CA THR A 348 -5.67 -2.30 -18.71
C THR A 348 -4.24 -2.49 -19.25
N ARG A 349 -3.99 -2.05 -20.48
CA ARG A 349 -2.68 -2.11 -21.15
C ARG A 349 -1.90 -0.81 -21.03
N TYR A 350 -0.65 -0.91 -20.60
CA TYR A 350 0.29 0.21 -20.51
C TYR A 350 1.13 0.33 -21.77
N ALA A 351 1.70 1.51 -22.03
CA ALA A 351 2.49 1.80 -23.24
C ALA A 351 3.72 0.88 -23.37
N CYS A 352 4.32 0.48 -22.24
CA CYS A 352 5.43 -0.48 -22.18
C CYS A 352 5.02 -1.95 -22.41
N GLY A 353 3.75 -2.23 -22.75
CA GLY A 353 3.20 -3.58 -22.90
C GLY A 353 2.75 -4.24 -21.59
N GLY A 354 2.94 -3.58 -20.44
CA GLY A 354 2.47 -4.07 -19.14
C GLY A 354 0.95 -4.25 -19.10
N LEU A 355 0.49 -5.15 -18.25
CA LEU A 355 -0.93 -5.48 -18.06
C LEU A 355 -1.32 -5.33 -16.60
N VAL A 356 -2.39 -4.60 -16.36
CA VAL A 356 -3.13 -4.64 -15.10
C VAL A 356 -4.45 -5.35 -15.33
N ILE A 357 -4.73 -6.35 -14.49
CA ILE A 357 -6.04 -7.01 -14.42
C ILE A 357 -6.72 -6.58 -13.13
N GLY A 358 -7.75 -5.76 -13.26
CA GLY A 358 -8.68 -5.45 -12.18
C GLY A 358 -9.91 -6.33 -12.26
N THR A 359 -10.39 -6.80 -11.13
CA THR A 359 -11.63 -7.57 -11.05
C THR A 359 -12.53 -7.00 -9.97
N ALA A 360 -13.84 -7.19 -10.12
CA ALA A 360 -14.83 -6.86 -9.10
C ALA A 360 -15.81 -8.03 -8.97
N CYS A 361 -15.97 -8.59 -7.78
CA CYS A 361 -16.86 -9.72 -7.51
C CYS A 361 -17.78 -9.43 -6.34
N ASN A 362 -19.10 -9.65 -6.48
CA ASN A 362 -20.01 -9.52 -5.35
C ASN A 362 -19.66 -10.55 -4.26
N HIS A 363 -19.40 -10.09 -3.03
CA HIS A 363 -18.88 -10.92 -1.95
C HIS A 363 -19.84 -12.05 -1.53
N GLN A 364 -21.16 -11.93 -1.78
CA GLN A 364 -22.10 -13.03 -1.51
C GLN A 364 -21.89 -14.22 -2.44
N VAL A 365 -21.25 -14.04 -3.60
CA VAL A 365 -20.88 -15.14 -4.50
C VAL A 365 -19.73 -15.96 -3.92
N SER A 366 -18.70 -15.31 -3.37
CA SER A 366 -17.46 -15.99 -3.02
C SER A 366 -16.63 -15.20 -2.02
N ASP A 367 -15.96 -15.92 -1.13
CA ASP A 367 -14.91 -15.34 -0.28
C ASP A 367 -13.56 -15.24 -1.02
N GLY A 368 -12.59 -14.56 -0.42
CA GLY A 368 -11.27 -14.36 -1.02
C GLY A 368 -10.50 -15.67 -1.26
N GLN A 369 -10.71 -16.70 -0.43
CA GLN A 369 -10.17 -18.04 -0.65
C GLN A 369 -10.67 -18.63 -1.98
N SER A 370 -11.98 -18.56 -2.23
CA SER A 370 -12.60 -19.03 -3.46
C SER A 370 -12.08 -18.27 -4.69
N MET A 371 -11.98 -16.94 -4.58
CA MET A 371 -11.45 -16.12 -5.67
C MET A 371 -9.97 -16.39 -5.92
N SER A 372 -9.17 -16.64 -4.88
CA SER A 372 -7.77 -17.04 -5.05
C SER A 372 -7.62 -18.35 -5.84
N PHE A 373 -8.46 -19.37 -5.58
CA PHE A 373 -8.46 -20.60 -6.36
C PHE A 373 -8.94 -20.36 -7.80
N PHE A 374 -9.95 -19.51 -7.99
CA PHE A 374 -10.44 -19.14 -9.31
C PHE A 374 -9.35 -18.46 -10.15
N TYR A 375 -8.61 -17.48 -9.60
CA TYR A 375 -7.54 -16.81 -10.34
C TYR A 375 -6.44 -17.78 -10.80
N VAL A 376 -6.04 -18.71 -9.93
CA VAL A 376 -5.06 -19.76 -10.31
C VAL A 376 -5.61 -20.68 -11.40
N ALA A 377 -6.89 -21.07 -11.31
CA ALA A 377 -7.55 -21.88 -12.33
C ALA A 377 -7.65 -21.12 -13.67
N TRP A 378 -7.95 -19.82 -13.63
CA TRP A 378 -7.97 -18.96 -14.80
C TRP A 378 -6.58 -18.87 -15.44
N ALA A 379 -5.53 -18.66 -14.64
CA ALA A 379 -4.17 -18.66 -15.15
C ALA A 379 -3.77 -19.98 -15.81
N ALA A 380 -4.17 -21.11 -15.21
CA ALA A 380 -3.98 -22.44 -15.80
C ALA A 380 -4.76 -22.62 -17.12
N ALA A 381 -5.96 -22.05 -17.23
CA ALA A 381 -6.74 -22.03 -18.46
C ALA A 381 -6.03 -21.29 -19.58
N VAL A 382 -5.44 -20.12 -19.28
CA VAL A 382 -4.64 -19.34 -20.23
C VAL A 382 -3.43 -20.15 -20.70
N ARG A 383 -2.66 -20.74 -19.78
CA ARG A 383 -1.46 -21.55 -20.10
C ARG A 383 -1.76 -22.77 -20.97
N SER A 384 -2.88 -23.43 -20.72
CA SER A 384 -3.25 -24.68 -21.40
C SER A 384 -4.15 -24.47 -22.61
N ALA A 385 -4.45 -23.22 -22.98
CA ALA A 385 -5.49 -22.91 -23.97
C ALA A 385 -6.83 -23.61 -23.66
N GLY A 386 -7.17 -23.72 -22.37
CA GLY A 386 -8.37 -24.40 -21.86
C GLY A 386 -8.30 -25.93 -21.83
N ALA A 387 -7.19 -26.55 -22.22
CA ALA A 387 -7.08 -28.02 -22.30
C ALA A 387 -7.02 -28.72 -20.93
N THR A 388 -6.51 -28.05 -19.88
CA THR A 388 -6.38 -28.62 -18.54
C THR A 388 -6.92 -27.66 -17.50
N LEU A 389 -8.10 -27.98 -16.96
CA LEU A 389 -8.79 -27.16 -15.95
C LEU A 389 -9.05 -27.98 -14.69
N PRO A 390 -8.68 -27.47 -13.50
CA PRO A 390 -9.13 -28.07 -12.25
C PRO A 390 -10.66 -28.00 -12.16
N THR A 391 -11.26 -28.99 -11.51
CA THR A 391 -12.70 -28.99 -11.22
C THR A 391 -12.90 -28.50 -9.80
N PRO A 392 -13.41 -27.27 -9.59
CA PRO A 392 -13.70 -26.76 -8.25
C PRO A 392 -14.87 -27.50 -7.63
N PHE A 393 -14.94 -27.50 -6.30
CA PHE A 393 -16.12 -27.96 -5.58
C PHE A 393 -17.15 -26.82 -5.55
N VAL A 394 -18.26 -26.94 -6.28
CA VAL A 394 -19.26 -25.86 -6.45
C VAL A 394 -20.63 -26.17 -5.85
N ASP A 395 -20.79 -27.35 -5.23
CA ASP A 395 -22.06 -27.76 -4.65
C ASP A 395 -22.27 -27.13 -3.26
N ARG A 396 -22.95 -25.98 -3.25
CA ARG A 396 -23.29 -25.25 -2.02
C ARG A 396 -24.22 -26.04 -1.09
N ALA A 397 -25.08 -26.89 -1.64
CA ALA A 397 -26.04 -27.64 -0.85
C ALA A 397 -25.37 -28.72 0.03
N ALA A 398 -24.19 -29.18 -0.37
CA ALA A 398 -23.40 -30.14 0.39
C ALA A 398 -22.63 -29.52 1.57
N ILE A 399 -22.52 -28.19 1.65
CA ILE A 399 -21.68 -27.50 2.66
C ILE A 399 -22.47 -27.06 3.89
N ALA A 400 -23.70 -26.58 3.71
CA ALA A 400 -24.52 -26.03 4.78
C ALA A 400 -25.67 -26.98 5.14
N VAL A 401 -25.34 -28.18 5.62
CA VAL A 401 -26.33 -29.19 6.01
C VAL A 401 -26.66 -29.03 7.50
N PRO A 402 -27.90 -28.59 7.87
CA PRO A 402 -28.30 -28.45 9.26
C PRO A 402 -28.54 -29.82 9.92
N ARG A 403 -28.45 -29.86 11.25
CA ARG A 403 -28.84 -31.04 12.06
C ARG A 403 -30.35 -31.23 12.04
N GLY A 404 -30.79 -32.46 12.35
CA GLY A 404 -32.20 -32.81 12.51
C GLY A 404 -32.52 -33.16 13.97
N PRO A 405 -33.21 -32.29 14.74
CA PRO A 405 -33.64 -30.93 14.40
C PRO A 405 -32.49 -29.89 14.46
N PRO A 406 -32.63 -28.72 13.80
CA PRO A 406 -31.67 -27.63 13.91
C PRO A 406 -31.62 -27.10 15.36
N ALA A 407 -30.41 -26.94 15.90
CA ALA A 407 -30.19 -26.52 17.28
C ALA A 407 -29.05 -25.48 17.37
N PRO A 408 -29.28 -24.23 16.94
CA PRO A 408 -28.30 -23.17 17.13
C PRO A 408 -28.01 -22.97 18.62
N ALA A 409 -26.73 -22.95 18.97
CA ALA A 409 -26.23 -22.86 20.35
C ALA A 409 -25.69 -21.45 20.70
N PHE A 410 -25.50 -20.59 19.71
CA PHE A 410 -24.99 -19.22 19.88
C PHE A 410 -25.95 -18.19 19.28
N ASP A 411 -25.80 -16.94 19.72
CA ASP A 411 -26.63 -15.81 19.30
C ASP A 411 -26.17 -15.22 17.96
N HIS A 412 -26.22 -16.04 16.91
CA HIS A 412 -25.74 -15.67 15.58
C HIS A 412 -26.48 -14.47 14.99
N ARG A 413 -27.72 -14.24 15.40
CA ARG A 413 -28.54 -13.10 14.96
C ARG A 413 -27.95 -11.75 15.39
N ASN A 414 -27.17 -11.70 16.47
CA ASN A 414 -26.57 -10.47 16.99
C ASN A 414 -25.04 -10.40 16.80
N ILE A 415 -24.39 -11.52 16.48
CA ILE A 415 -22.94 -11.60 16.24
C ILE A 415 -22.61 -11.44 14.75
N GLU A 416 -23.15 -12.30 13.89
CA GLU A 416 -22.93 -12.26 12.44
C GLU A 416 -23.88 -11.32 11.71
N PHE A 417 -25.03 -11.02 12.33
CA PHE A 417 -26.08 -10.16 11.76
C PHE A 417 -26.45 -9.00 12.71
N LYS A 418 -27.08 -7.97 12.15
CA LYS A 418 -27.54 -6.76 12.87
C LYS A 418 -28.92 -6.99 13.52
N GLY A 419 -28.98 -7.91 14.48
CA GLY A 419 -30.18 -8.12 15.32
C GLY A 419 -30.40 -7.01 16.36
N GLU A 420 -31.52 -7.08 17.08
CA GLU A 420 -31.96 -6.08 18.08
C GLU A 420 -30.93 -5.81 19.20
N HIS A 421 -30.04 -6.77 19.47
CA HIS A 421 -29.02 -6.70 20.52
C HIS A 421 -27.60 -6.72 19.95
N SER A 422 -27.44 -6.45 18.64
CA SER A 422 -26.12 -6.47 18.01
C SER A 422 -25.22 -5.36 18.55
N TRP A 423 -23.98 -5.71 18.89
CA TRP A 423 -22.98 -4.80 19.45
C TRP A 423 -22.47 -3.76 18.44
N THR A 424 -22.75 -3.93 17.14
CA THR A 424 -22.28 -3.03 16.07
C THR A 424 -23.03 -1.70 15.99
N HIS A 425 -23.91 -1.37 16.94
CA HIS A 425 -24.85 -0.24 16.86
C HIS A 425 -24.26 1.16 17.12
N SER A 426 -22.94 1.34 17.25
CA SER A 426 -22.42 2.66 17.66
C SER A 426 -21.04 3.04 17.12
N TYR A 427 -20.65 2.54 15.95
CA TYR A 427 -19.48 3.13 15.27
C TYR A 427 -19.83 4.51 14.69
N GLY A 428 -18.90 5.44 14.83
CA GLY A 428 -19.02 6.77 14.23
C GLY A 428 -18.84 6.72 12.72
N SER A 429 -19.02 7.87 12.08
CA SER A 429 -18.70 8.07 10.67
C SER A 429 -17.70 9.22 10.47
N LEU A 430 -16.83 9.07 9.49
CA LEU A 430 -15.91 10.09 9.00
C LEU A 430 -16.19 10.38 7.51
N PRO A 431 -15.98 11.63 7.06
CA PRO A 431 -15.81 11.91 5.64
C PRO A 431 -14.71 11.02 5.05
N LEU A 432 -14.92 10.44 3.86
CA LEU A 432 -13.95 9.54 3.23
C LEU A 432 -12.57 10.20 3.03
N GLU A 433 -12.54 11.52 2.84
CA GLU A 433 -11.32 12.34 2.70
C GLU A 433 -10.38 12.27 3.92
N ARG A 434 -10.94 12.00 5.11
CA ARG A 434 -10.19 11.84 6.36
C ARG A 434 -9.68 10.41 6.57
N ILE A 435 -10.20 9.44 5.84
CA ILE A 435 -9.74 8.05 5.91
C ILE A 435 -8.54 7.92 4.97
N ARG A 436 -7.36 7.71 5.54
CA ARG A 436 -6.11 7.55 4.80
C ARG A 436 -5.77 6.07 4.66
N ASN A 437 -5.64 5.63 3.41
CA ASN A 437 -5.09 4.32 3.08
C ASN A 437 -3.55 4.35 3.20
N LEU A 438 -2.99 3.43 3.97
CA LEU A 438 -1.57 3.27 4.19
C LEU A 438 -1.13 1.88 3.72
N ALA A 439 0.06 1.81 3.13
CA ALA A 439 0.77 0.57 2.86
C ALA A 439 2.03 0.53 3.74
N VAL A 440 2.22 -0.57 4.45
CA VAL A 440 3.40 -0.83 5.28
C VAL A 440 4.04 -2.13 4.84
N HIS A 441 5.26 -2.05 4.34
CA HIS A 441 6.04 -3.23 3.98
C HIS A 441 6.81 -3.73 5.20
N PHE A 442 6.53 -4.95 5.63
CA PHE A 442 7.31 -5.66 6.65
C PHE A 442 8.26 -6.66 5.99
N PRO A 443 9.57 -6.36 5.90
CA PRO A 443 10.55 -7.29 5.33
C PRO A 443 10.60 -8.61 6.07
N ASP A 444 11.10 -9.66 5.42
CA ASP A 444 11.27 -10.98 6.05
C ASP A 444 12.15 -10.91 7.30
N GLU A 445 13.21 -10.08 7.32
CA GLU A 445 14.02 -9.86 8.52
C GLU A 445 13.22 -9.28 9.68
N PHE A 446 12.29 -8.35 9.41
CA PHE A 446 11.43 -7.76 10.43
C PHE A 446 10.46 -8.79 10.98
N VAL A 447 9.82 -9.57 10.10
CA VAL A 447 8.90 -10.65 10.50
C VAL A 447 9.63 -11.70 11.34
N ALA A 448 10.86 -12.08 10.96
CA ALA A 448 11.68 -13.02 11.71
C ALA A 448 12.09 -12.46 13.08
N GLY A 449 12.50 -11.19 13.13
CA GLY A 449 12.80 -10.47 14.37
C GLY A 449 11.61 -10.40 15.31
N LEU A 450 10.43 -10.07 14.78
CA LEU A 450 9.18 -9.99 15.54
C LEU A 450 8.77 -11.35 16.09
N LYS A 451 8.86 -12.43 15.30
CA LYS A 451 8.62 -13.81 15.78
C LYS A 451 9.57 -14.20 16.90
N SER A 452 10.84 -13.79 16.79
CA SER A 452 11.84 -14.03 17.84
C SER A 452 11.52 -13.24 19.11
N HIS A 453 11.09 -11.98 18.96
CA HIS A 453 10.67 -11.11 20.05
C HIS A 453 9.40 -11.60 20.76
N VAL A 454 8.47 -12.23 20.03
CA VAL A 454 7.32 -12.93 20.63
C VAL A 454 7.80 -14.04 21.58
N GLY A 455 8.93 -14.70 21.30
CA GLY A 455 9.53 -15.70 22.21
C GLY A 455 8.71 -16.98 22.40
N ALA A 456 7.68 -17.18 21.57
CA ALA A 456 6.80 -18.34 21.61
C ALA A 456 6.36 -18.74 20.18
N ARG A 457 5.89 -19.98 20.00
CA ARG A 457 5.34 -20.44 18.71
C ARG A 457 4.21 -19.51 18.30
N CYS A 458 4.30 -18.90 17.11
CA CYS A 458 3.26 -18.06 16.53
C CYS A 458 3.32 -18.13 15.00
N SER A 459 2.20 -17.87 14.32
CA SER A 459 2.19 -17.69 12.86
C SER A 459 2.59 -16.26 12.48
N THR A 460 2.99 -16.04 11.22
CA THR A 460 3.23 -14.69 10.68
C THR A 460 2.02 -13.78 10.90
N PHE A 461 0.81 -14.28 10.64
CA PHE A 461 -0.42 -13.54 10.90
C PHE A 461 -0.57 -13.15 12.37
N GLN A 462 -0.37 -14.09 13.30
CA GLN A 462 -0.55 -13.82 14.73
C GLN A 462 0.43 -12.76 15.25
N CYS A 463 1.71 -12.84 14.87
CA CYS A 463 2.70 -11.88 15.34
C CYS A 463 2.48 -10.48 14.73
N LEU A 464 2.20 -10.40 13.42
CA LEU A 464 1.93 -9.13 12.75
C LEU A 464 0.64 -8.48 13.24
N LEU A 465 -0.42 -9.25 13.47
CA LEU A 465 -1.66 -8.70 14.03
C LEU A 465 -1.44 -8.18 15.46
N ALA A 466 -0.72 -8.92 16.32
CA ALA A 466 -0.39 -8.43 17.66
C ALA A 466 0.40 -7.12 17.60
N HIS A 467 1.33 -7.00 16.65
CA HIS A 467 2.11 -5.80 16.42
C HIS A 467 1.28 -4.63 15.91
N ALA A 468 0.54 -4.81 14.83
CA ALA A 468 -0.35 -3.78 14.29
C ALA A 468 -1.37 -3.32 15.34
N TRP A 469 -1.98 -4.24 16.09
CA TRP A 469 -2.95 -3.90 17.13
C TRP A 469 -2.33 -3.02 18.22
N LYS A 470 -1.14 -3.38 18.74
CA LYS A 470 -0.42 -2.55 19.72
C LYS A 470 -0.07 -1.18 19.14
N LYS A 471 0.48 -1.10 17.93
CA LYS A 471 0.94 0.17 17.34
C LYS A 471 -0.22 1.08 16.94
N ILE A 472 -1.33 0.55 16.45
CA ILE A 472 -2.52 1.35 16.15
C ILE A 472 -3.16 1.87 17.44
N MET A 473 -3.25 1.04 18.50
CA MET A 473 -3.78 1.53 19.78
C MET A 473 -2.89 2.60 20.41
N ALA A 474 -1.57 2.47 20.30
CA ALA A 474 -0.64 3.50 20.75
C ALA A 474 -0.79 4.79 19.94
N ALA A 475 -0.96 4.71 18.61
CA ALA A 475 -1.15 5.87 17.75
C ALA A 475 -2.50 6.57 17.97
N ARG A 476 -3.56 5.84 18.35
CA ARG A 476 -4.88 6.40 18.67
C ARG A 476 -4.94 7.08 20.05
N ASP A 477 -3.94 6.90 20.90
CA ASP A 477 -3.83 7.50 22.25
C ASP A 477 -5.13 7.43 23.06
N LEU A 478 -5.76 6.26 23.06
CA LEU A 478 -7.05 6.05 23.70
C LEU A 478 -6.93 5.97 25.22
N SER A 479 -8.04 6.20 25.92
CA SER A 479 -8.13 5.99 27.36
C SER A 479 -7.60 4.60 27.75
N PRO A 480 -6.72 4.47 28.76
CA PRO A 480 -6.17 3.18 29.19
C PRO A 480 -7.24 2.17 29.67
N GLU A 481 -8.39 2.66 30.14
CA GLU A 481 -9.52 1.83 30.57
C GLU A 481 -10.46 1.45 29.42
N GLU A 482 -10.29 2.06 28.25
CA GLU A 482 -11.02 1.70 27.04
C GLU A 482 -10.63 0.30 26.57
N TYR A 483 -11.50 -0.28 25.78
CA TYR A 483 -11.56 -1.71 25.60
C TYR A 483 -11.65 -1.97 24.10
N THR A 484 -10.56 -2.45 23.50
CA THR A 484 -10.47 -2.69 22.06
C THR A 484 -10.68 -4.17 21.73
N GLN A 485 -11.27 -4.44 20.58
CA GLN A 485 -11.35 -5.77 19.96
C GLN A 485 -10.87 -5.73 18.51
N VAL A 486 -10.43 -6.87 18.01
CA VAL A 486 -10.19 -7.06 16.57
C VAL A 486 -11.18 -8.07 16.05
N ARG A 487 -11.93 -7.73 15.01
CA ARG A 487 -12.71 -8.69 14.24
C ARG A 487 -11.79 -9.39 13.23
N VAL A 488 -11.53 -10.67 13.46
CA VAL A 488 -10.61 -11.50 12.66
C VAL A 488 -11.39 -12.44 11.77
N ALA A 489 -11.23 -12.36 10.46
CA ALA A 489 -11.79 -13.33 9.52
C ALA A 489 -11.16 -14.73 9.71
N VAL A 490 -12.00 -15.76 9.82
CA VAL A 490 -11.59 -17.16 10.03
C VAL A 490 -12.15 -18.03 8.91
N ASN A 491 -11.26 -18.67 8.15
CA ASN A 491 -11.65 -19.68 7.18
C ASN A 491 -12.13 -20.95 7.90
N CYS A 492 -13.41 -21.29 7.71
CA CYS A 492 -14.08 -22.41 8.38
C CYS A 492 -13.90 -23.76 7.67
N ARG A 493 -13.37 -23.80 6.44
CA ARG A 493 -13.34 -25.03 5.61
C ARG A 493 -12.64 -26.20 6.30
N GLY A 494 -11.42 -25.98 6.80
CA GLY A 494 -10.64 -27.00 7.52
C GLY A 494 -11.05 -27.21 8.98
N ARG A 495 -12.05 -26.45 9.47
CA ARG A 495 -12.53 -26.50 10.86
C ARG A 495 -13.90 -27.16 11.00
N ALA A 496 -14.64 -27.25 9.91
CA ALA A 496 -15.91 -27.98 9.86
C ALA A 496 -15.69 -29.49 9.96
N SER A 497 -16.75 -30.22 10.31
CA SER A 497 -16.77 -31.69 10.31
C SER A 497 -17.99 -32.20 9.53
N PRO A 498 -17.80 -32.92 8.41
CA PRO A 498 -16.51 -33.19 7.77
C PRO A 498 -15.81 -31.92 7.28
N ALA A 499 -14.49 -31.96 7.16
CA ALA A 499 -13.73 -30.84 6.60
C ALA A 499 -14.15 -30.59 5.15
N VAL A 500 -14.34 -29.32 4.81
CA VAL A 500 -14.72 -28.89 3.47
C VAL A 500 -13.47 -28.73 2.60
N PRO A 501 -13.49 -29.17 1.33
CA PRO A 501 -12.37 -28.97 0.42
C PRO A 501 -11.96 -27.50 0.30
N MET A 502 -10.65 -27.24 0.26
CA MET A 502 -10.12 -25.87 0.19
C MET A 502 -10.43 -25.16 -1.13
N ASP A 503 -10.81 -25.92 -2.16
CA ASP A 503 -11.29 -25.48 -3.48
C ASP A 503 -12.82 -25.40 -3.57
N TYR A 504 -13.55 -25.47 -2.44
CA TYR A 504 -14.96 -25.06 -2.40
C TYR A 504 -15.12 -23.59 -2.79
N PHE A 505 -15.93 -23.36 -3.82
CA PHE A 505 -16.26 -22.05 -4.36
C PHE A 505 -17.57 -21.50 -3.77
N GLY A 506 -17.44 -20.62 -2.78
CA GLY A 506 -18.53 -19.99 -2.05
C GLY A 506 -18.00 -19.31 -0.78
N ASN A 507 -18.87 -18.76 0.07
CA ASN A 507 -18.43 -18.22 1.36
C ASN A 507 -18.36 -19.33 2.42
N MET A 508 -17.29 -19.33 3.22
CA MET A 508 -17.21 -20.13 4.45
C MET A 508 -16.29 -19.45 5.48
N VAL A 509 -16.61 -18.19 5.78
CA VAL A 509 -15.85 -17.32 6.69
C VAL A 509 -16.75 -16.88 7.83
N LEU A 510 -16.23 -16.95 9.06
CA LEU A 510 -16.83 -16.39 10.28
C LEU A 510 -15.79 -15.52 10.99
N TRP A 511 -16.18 -14.88 12.09
CA TRP A 511 -15.31 -13.92 12.77
C TRP A 511 -14.96 -14.35 14.20
N ALA A 512 -13.70 -14.17 14.56
CA ALA A 512 -13.25 -14.23 15.94
C ALA A 512 -13.07 -12.80 16.48
N PHE A 513 -13.27 -12.63 17.79
CA PHE A 513 -13.22 -11.34 18.48
C PHE A 513 -12.25 -11.37 19.67
N PRO A 514 -10.91 -11.45 19.45
CA PRO A 514 -9.94 -11.16 20.50
C PRO A 514 -10.17 -9.76 21.07
N ARG A 515 -10.11 -9.65 22.39
CA ARG A 515 -10.51 -8.44 23.12
C ARG A 515 -9.60 -8.19 24.32
N MET A 516 -9.15 -6.95 24.49
CA MET A 516 -8.26 -6.52 25.58
C MET A 516 -8.59 -5.09 26.02
N ARG A 517 -8.24 -4.71 27.25
CA ARG A 517 -8.16 -3.29 27.64
C ARG A 517 -6.94 -2.66 26.98
N VAL A 518 -7.02 -1.39 26.61
CA VAL A 518 -5.92 -0.65 25.96
C VAL A 518 -4.65 -0.71 26.83
N ARG A 519 -4.74 -0.45 28.14
CA ARG A 519 -3.57 -0.55 29.04
C ARG A 519 -2.94 -1.94 29.05
N ASP A 520 -3.76 -2.98 29.04
CA ASP A 520 -3.30 -4.37 29.14
C ASP A 520 -2.65 -4.78 27.82
N LEU A 521 -3.24 -4.38 26.68
CA LEU A 521 -2.66 -4.61 25.35
C LEU A 521 -1.29 -3.94 25.20
N LEU A 522 -1.18 -2.67 25.58
CA LEU A 522 0.06 -1.90 25.43
C LEU A 522 1.17 -2.39 26.38
N SER A 523 0.83 -2.73 27.62
CA SER A 523 1.80 -3.22 28.62
C SER A 523 2.14 -4.72 28.52
N SER A 524 1.30 -5.53 27.87
CA SER A 524 1.53 -6.98 27.74
C SER A 524 2.66 -7.32 26.78
N SER A 525 3.35 -8.42 27.08
CA SER A 525 4.27 -9.05 26.12
C SER A 525 3.54 -9.45 24.85
N TYR A 526 4.26 -9.47 23.72
CA TYR A 526 3.72 -9.96 22.45
C TYR A 526 3.21 -11.41 22.54
N ALA A 527 3.86 -12.26 23.33
CA ALA A 527 3.42 -13.63 23.59
C ALA A 527 1.98 -13.69 24.15
N ALA A 528 1.67 -12.81 25.10
CA ALA A 528 0.35 -12.76 25.72
C ALA A 528 -0.72 -12.28 24.74
N VAL A 529 -0.44 -11.23 23.96
CA VAL A 529 -1.36 -10.72 22.92
C VAL A 529 -1.62 -11.78 21.85
N VAL A 530 -0.57 -12.47 21.39
CA VAL A 530 -0.68 -13.61 20.47
C VAL A 530 -1.52 -14.73 21.06
N GLY A 531 -1.40 -15.00 22.37
CA GLY A 531 -2.25 -15.95 23.09
C GLY A 531 -3.74 -15.58 22.99
N VAL A 532 -4.08 -14.31 23.28
CA VAL A 532 -5.46 -13.82 23.18
C VAL A 532 -6.02 -13.97 21.76
N ILE A 533 -5.23 -13.61 20.74
CA ILE A 533 -5.61 -13.78 19.32
C ILE A 533 -5.84 -15.27 19.00
N ARG A 534 -4.91 -16.14 19.40
CA ARG A 534 -5.00 -17.58 19.16
C ARG A 534 -6.23 -18.19 19.80
N ASP A 535 -6.48 -17.88 21.06
CA ASP A 535 -7.58 -18.46 21.82
C ASP A 535 -8.92 -17.99 21.26
N ALA A 536 -9.02 -16.74 20.82
CA ALA A 536 -10.22 -16.24 20.14
C ALA A 536 -10.46 -16.95 18.80
N VAL A 537 -9.44 -17.09 17.97
CA VAL A 537 -9.53 -17.81 16.69
C VAL A 537 -9.81 -19.30 16.88
N ALA A 538 -9.35 -19.91 17.98
CA ALA A 538 -9.61 -21.31 18.30
C ALA A 538 -11.08 -21.57 18.68
N ARG A 539 -11.82 -20.57 19.20
CA ARG A 539 -13.25 -20.69 19.54
C ARG A 539 -14.18 -20.77 18.32
N VAL A 540 -13.70 -20.39 17.14
CA VAL A 540 -14.41 -20.67 15.88
C VAL A 540 -14.05 -22.09 15.46
N ASP A 541 -14.68 -23.04 16.12
CA ASP A 541 -14.47 -24.49 15.98
C ASP A 541 -15.68 -25.18 15.33
N GLU A 542 -15.61 -26.51 15.24
CA GLU A 542 -16.68 -27.33 14.63
C GLU A 542 -18.06 -27.07 15.26
N PRO A 543 -18.24 -27.09 16.59
CA PRO A 543 -19.52 -26.78 17.21
C PRO A 543 -20.05 -25.38 16.87
N TYR A 544 -19.19 -24.36 16.84
CA TYR A 544 -19.58 -23.00 16.45
C TYR A 544 -20.07 -22.94 15.01
N ILE A 545 -19.32 -23.58 14.10
CA ILE A 545 -19.66 -23.64 12.67
C ILE A 545 -20.98 -24.39 12.44
N GLN A 546 -21.18 -25.55 13.07
CA GLN A 546 -22.42 -26.30 12.92
C GLN A 546 -23.61 -25.57 13.54
N SER A 547 -23.43 -24.86 14.66
CA SER A 547 -24.44 -23.98 15.23
C SER A 547 -24.87 -22.89 14.25
N PHE A 548 -23.93 -22.30 13.52
CA PHE A 548 -24.22 -21.27 12.52
C PHE A 548 -25.00 -21.84 11.32
N VAL A 549 -24.65 -23.05 10.88
CA VAL A 549 -25.41 -23.76 9.84
C VAL A 549 -26.85 -24.04 10.29
N ASP A 550 -27.05 -24.51 11.52
CA ASP A 550 -28.39 -24.74 12.08
C ASP A 550 -29.19 -23.43 12.22
N PHE A 551 -28.53 -22.34 12.62
CA PHE A 551 -29.15 -21.01 12.63
C PHE A 551 -29.66 -20.61 11.25
N GLY A 552 -28.89 -20.92 10.20
CA GLY A 552 -29.28 -20.69 8.81
C GLY A 552 -30.63 -21.30 8.44
N GLU A 553 -30.91 -22.52 8.91
CA GLU A 553 -32.19 -23.20 8.71
C GLU A 553 -33.32 -22.57 9.52
N VAL A 554 -33.07 -22.27 10.81
CA VAL A 554 -34.05 -21.61 11.68
C VAL A 554 -34.44 -20.22 11.15
N ALA A 555 -33.48 -19.48 10.59
CA ALA A 555 -33.65 -18.14 10.05
C ALA A 555 -33.80 -18.12 8.52
N ALA A 556 -34.22 -19.23 7.89
CA ALA A 556 -34.32 -19.35 6.44
C ALA A 556 -35.37 -18.41 5.80
N GLY A 557 -36.35 -17.96 6.59
CA GLY A 557 -37.38 -17.00 6.18
C GLY A 557 -37.13 -15.56 6.63
N ASP A 558 -36.08 -15.33 7.43
CA ASP A 558 -35.82 -14.01 8.02
C ASP A 558 -35.08 -13.10 7.02
N GLU A 559 -35.41 -11.81 7.02
CA GLU A 559 -34.55 -10.81 6.39
C GLU A 559 -33.39 -10.50 7.36
N LEU A 560 -32.17 -10.88 6.96
CA LEU A 560 -30.99 -10.72 7.79
C LEU A 560 -30.03 -9.73 7.14
N THR A 561 -29.58 -8.74 7.91
CA THR A 561 -28.56 -7.79 7.48
C THR A 561 -27.22 -8.17 8.11
N PRO A 562 -26.15 -8.42 7.32
CA PRO A 562 -24.84 -8.77 7.87
C PRO A 562 -24.22 -7.60 8.64
N THR A 563 -23.31 -7.89 9.56
CA THR A 563 -22.55 -6.87 10.34
C THR A 563 -21.46 -6.16 9.52
N ALA A 564 -21.60 -6.11 8.19
CA ALA A 564 -20.74 -5.34 7.30
C ALA A 564 -20.83 -3.83 7.61
N ALA A 565 -19.68 -3.17 7.60
CA ALA A 565 -19.56 -1.73 7.81
C ALA A 565 -19.73 -0.97 6.47
N PRO A 566 -20.62 0.03 6.38
CA PRO A 566 -20.69 0.89 5.20
C PRO A 566 -19.44 1.78 5.08
N PRO A 567 -19.13 2.31 3.88
CA PRO A 567 -18.10 3.34 3.70
C PRO A 567 -18.24 4.52 4.67
N GLY A 568 -17.11 5.01 5.14
CA GLY A 568 -17.03 6.09 6.13
C GLY A 568 -17.12 5.62 7.59
N THR A 569 -17.40 4.34 7.86
CA THR A 569 -17.46 3.81 9.23
C THR A 569 -16.11 3.92 9.95
N VAL A 570 -16.15 4.21 11.25
CA VAL A 570 -14.98 4.32 12.12
C VAL A 570 -14.97 3.18 13.12
N PHE A 571 -14.09 2.19 12.95
CA PHE A 571 -14.02 1.08 13.90
C PHE A 571 -13.41 1.47 15.25
N CYS A 572 -12.65 2.56 15.36
CA CYS A 572 -12.10 3.02 16.64
C CYS A 572 -13.11 2.93 17.82
N PRO A 573 -12.78 2.24 18.93
CA PRO A 573 -11.46 1.74 19.35
C PRO A 573 -11.05 0.37 18.76
N ASP A 574 -11.91 -0.26 17.98
CA ASP A 574 -11.76 -1.60 17.42
C ASP A 574 -11.06 -1.60 16.05
N LEU A 575 -10.81 -2.80 15.54
CA LEU A 575 -10.20 -3.06 14.23
C LEU A 575 -10.90 -4.23 13.53
N GLU A 576 -10.79 -4.31 12.22
CA GLU A 576 -11.17 -5.49 11.42
C GLU A 576 -9.97 -5.92 10.58
N VAL A 577 -9.69 -7.23 10.49
CA VAL A 577 -8.54 -7.74 9.75
C VAL A 577 -8.88 -8.93 8.87
N ASP A 578 -8.47 -8.82 7.62
CA ASP A 578 -8.47 -9.87 6.64
C ASP A 578 -7.04 -10.34 6.33
N SER A 579 -6.81 -11.65 6.36
CA SER A 579 -5.52 -12.22 6.02
C SER A 579 -5.57 -12.90 4.67
N TRP A 580 -4.87 -12.30 3.70
CA TRP A 580 -4.67 -12.86 2.37
C TRP A 580 -3.33 -13.60 2.28
N LEU A 581 -2.61 -13.76 3.40
CA LEU A 581 -1.33 -14.47 3.47
C LEU A 581 -1.39 -15.93 2.98
N GLY A 582 -2.56 -16.56 3.09
CA GLY A 582 -2.80 -17.91 2.59
C GLY A 582 -3.25 -17.99 1.13
N PHE A 583 -3.45 -16.84 0.45
CA PHE A 583 -3.87 -16.82 -0.93
C PHE A 583 -2.71 -17.15 -1.86
N ARG A 584 -3.06 -17.74 -3.00
CA ARG A 584 -2.14 -18.34 -3.96
C ARG A 584 -1.61 -17.32 -4.97
N PHE A 585 -1.14 -16.16 -4.51
CA PHE A 585 -0.69 -15.07 -5.38
C PHE A 585 0.44 -15.47 -6.32
N HIS A 586 1.43 -16.21 -5.82
CA HIS A 586 2.56 -16.66 -6.64
C HIS A 586 2.18 -17.79 -7.63
N ASP A 587 1.03 -18.44 -7.45
CA ASP A 587 0.52 -19.44 -8.39
C ASP A 587 -0.34 -18.82 -9.52
N LEU A 588 -0.66 -17.53 -9.42
CA LEU A 588 -1.37 -16.74 -10.43
C LEU A 588 -0.42 -16.37 -11.58
N ASP A 589 0.06 -17.40 -12.29
CA ASP A 589 1.07 -17.27 -13.34
C ASP A 589 0.49 -17.62 -14.72
N PHE A 590 0.49 -16.70 -15.69
CA PHE A 590 -0.02 -16.97 -17.05
C PHE A 590 0.95 -17.76 -17.95
N GLY A 591 2.01 -18.34 -17.38
CA GLY A 591 3.07 -19.11 -18.06
C GLY A 591 4.37 -18.32 -18.25
N ARG A 592 4.45 -17.12 -17.67
CA ARG A 592 5.55 -16.17 -17.85
C ARG A 592 5.96 -15.47 -16.55
N GLY A 593 5.45 -15.93 -15.42
CA GLY A 593 5.71 -15.38 -14.09
C GLY A 593 4.42 -14.97 -13.36
N PRO A 594 4.47 -14.91 -12.02
CA PRO A 594 3.39 -14.38 -11.18
C PRO A 594 3.22 -12.85 -11.36
N PRO A 595 2.19 -12.23 -10.77
CA PRO A 595 2.06 -10.78 -10.78
C PRO A 595 3.29 -10.11 -10.14
N CYS A 596 3.74 -9.00 -10.72
CA CYS A 596 4.82 -8.19 -10.16
C CYS A 596 4.34 -7.24 -9.07
N ALA A 597 3.04 -6.94 -9.00
CA ALA A 597 2.43 -6.16 -7.93
C ALA A 597 0.97 -6.54 -7.69
N PHE A 598 0.54 -6.34 -6.45
CA PHE A 598 -0.86 -6.22 -6.07
C PHE A 598 -1.14 -4.74 -5.75
N LEU A 599 -2.20 -4.18 -6.32
CA LEU A 599 -2.59 -2.79 -6.10
C LEU A 599 -3.81 -2.80 -5.18
N PRO A 600 -3.67 -2.39 -3.89
CA PRO A 600 -4.78 -2.39 -2.96
C PRO A 600 -5.81 -1.35 -3.41
N PRO A 601 -7.08 -1.73 -3.63
CA PRO A 601 -8.14 -0.76 -3.76
C PRO A 601 -8.32 0.02 -2.46
N ASP A 602 -8.94 1.20 -2.52
CA ASP A 602 -9.20 2.00 -1.33
C ASP A 602 -10.03 1.23 -0.30
N LEU A 603 -9.59 1.25 0.96
CA LEU A 603 -10.35 0.73 2.09
C LEU A 603 -11.21 1.88 2.64
N PRO A 604 -12.54 1.84 2.48
CA PRO A 604 -13.38 2.97 2.83
C PRO A 604 -13.80 2.99 4.31
N VAL A 605 -13.19 2.14 5.15
CA VAL A 605 -13.56 1.94 6.56
C VAL A 605 -12.32 2.07 7.43
N GLU A 606 -12.35 3.02 8.38
CA GLU A 606 -11.24 3.24 9.31
C GLU A 606 -11.09 2.05 10.25
N GLY A 607 -9.84 1.65 10.50
CA GLY A 607 -9.50 0.50 11.34
C GLY A 607 -9.52 -0.85 10.61
N MET A 608 -9.75 -0.87 9.29
CA MET A 608 -9.62 -2.08 8.48
C MET A 608 -8.15 -2.35 8.12
N LEU A 609 -7.72 -3.62 8.20
CA LEU A 609 -6.38 -4.09 7.81
C LEU A 609 -6.46 -5.28 6.86
N ILE A 610 -5.56 -5.33 5.89
CA ILE A 610 -5.36 -6.47 5.00
C ILE A 610 -3.88 -6.85 4.97
N PHE A 611 -3.56 -8.10 5.30
CA PHE A 611 -2.21 -8.64 5.17
C PHE A 611 -2.05 -9.44 3.87
N VAL A 612 -1.09 -9.06 3.03
CA VAL A 612 -0.82 -9.66 1.71
C VAL A 612 0.66 -10.08 1.64
N PRO A 613 1.01 -11.25 1.07
CA PRO A 613 2.41 -11.58 0.78
C PRO A 613 3.02 -10.53 -0.16
N SER A 614 4.26 -10.09 0.10
CA SER A 614 4.90 -9.13 -0.80
C SER A 614 5.23 -9.75 -2.15
N CYS A 615 4.98 -9.00 -3.23
CA CYS A 615 5.46 -9.35 -4.57
C CYS A 615 6.94 -8.99 -4.79
N ALA A 616 7.59 -8.34 -3.82
CA ALA A 616 8.99 -7.93 -3.93
C ALA A 616 9.94 -9.14 -3.91
N ALA A 617 11.07 -9.02 -4.63
CA ALA A 617 12.08 -10.08 -4.71
C ALA A 617 12.68 -10.48 -3.34
N LYS A 618 12.62 -9.59 -2.34
CA LYS A 618 13.13 -9.83 -0.99
C LYS A 618 12.10 -10.46 -0.04
N GLY A 619 10.90 -10.79 -0.52
CA GLY A 619 9.84 -11.39 0.29
C GLY A 619 9.23 -10.40 1.28
N GLY A 620 8.70 -10.90 2.40
CA GLY A 620 7.99 -10.09 3.41
C GLY A 620 6.48 -10.05 3.25
N VAL A 621 5.85 -9.13 3.99
CA VAL A 621 4.39 -8.95 4.05
C VAL A 621 4.05 -7.48 3.85
N GLU A 622 3.13 -7.20 2.94
CA GLU A 622 2.46 -5.90 2.86
C GLU A 622 1.27 -5.89 3.82
N MET A 623 1.15 -4.82 4.59
CA MET A 623 -0.06 -4.50 5.34
C MET A 623 -0.69 -3.26 4.74
N TYR A 624 -1.90 -3.40 4.23
CA TYR A 624 -2.74 -2.27 3.83
C TYR A 624 -3.71 -1.97 4.95
N MET A 625 -3.89 -0.68 5.27
CA MET A 625 -4.82 -0.29 6.32
C MET A 625 -5.44 1.07 6.04
N ALA A 626 -6.65 1.28 6.58
CA ALA A 626 -7.30 2.58 6.60
C ALA A 626 -7.27 3.17 8.01
N LEU A 627 -6.82 4.41 8.13
CA LEU A 627 -6.67 5.10 9.41
C LEU A 627 -7.19 6.54 9.31
N ASP A 628 -7.77 7.07 10.39
CA ASP A 628 -8.08 8.50 10.49
C ASP A 628 -6.78 9.32 10.34
N ASP A 629 -6.82 10.39 9.55
CA ASP A 629 -5.68 11.26 9.25
C ASP A 629 -4.96 11.76 10.51
N LEU A 630 -5.71 11.97 11.60
CA LEU A 630 -5.18 12.35 12.90
C LEU A 630 -4.16 11.37 13.49
N HIS A 631 -4.25 10.08 13.17
CA HIS A 631 -3.39 9.04 13.76
C HIS A 631 -2.26 8.58 12.82
N VAL A 632 -2.25 9.04 11.56
CA VAL A 632 -1.32 8.57 10.52
C VAL A 632 0.14 8.84 10.87
N ASP A 633 0.45 10.08 11.28
CA ASP A 633 1.84 10.47 11.54
C ASP A 633 2.40 9.76 12.77
N ALA A 634 1.60 9.66 13.85
CA ALA A 634 1.95 8.90 15.04
C ALA A 634 2.20 7.41 14.69
N PHE A 635 1.31 6.80 13.91
CA PHE A 635 1.45 5.42 13.49
C PHE A 635 2.71 5.20 12.63
N ARG A 636 2.97 6.06 11.63
CA ARG A 636 4.17 5.98 10.77
C ARG A 636 5.47 6.07 11.56
N HIS A 637 5.49 6.85 12.63
CA HIS A 637 6.67 6.98 13.48
C HIS A 637 6.98 5.69 14.26
N ILE A 638 5.96 4.90 14.61
CA ILE A 638 6.12 3.76 15.54
C ILE A 638 5.89 2.38 14.89
N CYS A 639 5.45 2.31 13.63
CA CYS A 639 5.04 1.06 12.98
C CYS A 639 6.16 0.04 12.76
N TYR A 640 7.43 0.42 12.91
CA TYR A 640 8.58 -0.49 12.86
C TYR A 640 9.29 -0.67 14.22
N SER A 641 8.84 0.02 15.28
CA SER A 641 9.44 -0.12 16.60
C SER A 641 8.97 -1.42 17.26
N MET A 642 9.86 -2.26 17.77
CA MET A 642 9.45 -3.44 18.57
C MET A 642 9.38 -3.16 20.07
N ASP A 643 9.73 -1.94 20.49
CA ASP A 643 9.74 -1.49 21.88
C ASP A 643 8.33 -1.16 22.43
#